data_AF-A0A445GL32-F1
#
_entry.id   AF-A0A445GL32-F1
#
_cell.length_a   1.000
_cell.length_b   1.000
_cell.length_c   1.000
_cell.angle_alpha   90.00
_cell.angle_beta   90.00
_cell.angle_gamma   90.00
#
_symmetry.space_group_name_H-M   'P 1'
#
loop_
_entity.id
_entity.type
_entity.pdbx_description
1 polymer ?
#
loop_
_entity_poly.entity_id
_entity_poly.type
_entity_poly.pdbx_seq_one_letter_code
_entity_poly.pdbx_strand_id
1 'polypeptide(L)'
;MPQNDTHSHQNGEATVTTSSSSQHPVLTLQLQAMTSTTTSTSTDPLPFSSDAGALRAINKRFEGLLTVRTKAMKGKGAWYWAHLEPILVPHPDTGLPKSVKLKCSLCDSLFSSSNPSRTASEHFKRGTCSNFTSSLRPPSPLPISSITPAPRKRPSPATSPPSYQNHSLPILHSSHFQISHANTAHSHNHHHHHQHLMLSGGKDDLCALAMFEDSVKKLKSPKTSPGPALSKDQVNSALDLLFDWFYENSVSLSMIEHRKFQAFLSQVGLPNKLGREISGERLDARFVEAKAESEARIRDAMFFQLASDGWKCGDWFNLDFCCGGDCGGVGGGESLVKFVVNLPNGSSVFQKAVFNGGVENSKYAEEVIWEMVTEVTGSVVQRCVGIVADKFKAKALRNLEVQHHWMVNTACQLQGLTSLIKDFNCELPLFRVVIENCLKVANFIDNELHLRSVFLKYRMQEMDCGGLIRVPSPKCDPLKNFGVAFPTLEDTLSCARVIQRVVMEDGFKVMCMEDPLAREVAGMVQNEGFWNELEAVYSLVRLVKGMVQDVETERPLIGRCLSLWEELRSKVKEWCGKYNIVEGHAEKIVEKRFRKNYHPAWAAAFILDPLYLVKDASGKYLPPYKCLTREQEKDVDKLLTRLASREEAHVVLMELMKWRSEGLDPLYAQAVQMKQKDPVTGKMKVANPLSSRLVWETCLSEFKSLGKIAVRLIFLHATSSGFKSNSSFTRKVSANKHSRVTLERAQKIIYIAAHAKLERRDFSNGEEKDAELFVMSNSEDDMLEVYADAPLV
;
A
#
# COMPACT_ATOMS: atom_id res chain seq x y z
N MET A 1 10.78 63.37 6.83
CA MET A 1 11.50 64.20 7.83
C MET A 1 12.25 63.26 8.77
N PRO A 2 13.59 63.32 8.81
CA PRO A 2 14.40 62.69 9.85
C PRO A 2 15.14 63.72 10.74
N GLN A 3 15.34 63.36 12.01
CA GLN A 3 16.18 63.92 13.08
C GLN A 3 15.91 62.97 14.28
N ASN A 4 16.79 62.59 15.20
CA ASN A 4 18.25 62.66 15.34
C ASN A 4 18.66 61.40 16.20
N ASP A 5 19.89 61.14 16.67
CA ASP A 5 21.11 61.95 16.78
C ASP A 5 22.40 61.09 16.57
N THR A 6 23.54 61.75 16.70
CA THR A 6 24.95 61.36 16.60
C THR A 6 25.56 60.88 17.92
N HIS A 7 26.59 60.01 17.85
CA HIS A 7 27.87 60.20 18.57
C HIS A 7 29.00 59.37 17.93
N SER A 8 30.25 59.82 18.13
CA SER A 8 31.44 59.49 17.33
C SER A 8 32.66 59.05 18.18
N HIS A 9 33.77 58.73 17.51
CA HIS A 9 35.13 58.41 18.01
C HIS A 9 35.38 56.96 18.48
N GLN A 10 36.62 56.43 18.44
CA GLN A 10 37.71 56.48 17.43
C GLN A 10 38.80 55.47 17.86
N ASN A 11 39.48 54.87 16.88
CA ASN A 11 40.81 54.19 16.90
C ASN A 11 41.45 53.69 18.22
N GLY A 12 41.93 52.45 18.18
CA GLY A 12 42.91 51.89 19.12
C GLY A 12 43.69 50.72 18.50
N GLU A 13 44.86 50.99 17.93
CA GLU A 13 45.81 49.99 17.43
C GLU A 13 46.58 49.35 18.59
N ALA A 14 46.77 48.03 18.59
CA ALA A 14 47.71 47.36 19.50
C ALA A 14 48.20 46.02 18.92
N THR A 15 49.44 46.02 18.43
CA THR A 15 50.15 44.84 17.93
C THR A 15 50.78 44.05 19.08
N VAL A 16 50.47 42.76 19.22
CA VAL A 16 51.31 41.82 19.97
C VAL A 16 51.46 40.50 19.21
N THR A 17 52.70 40.18 18.86
CA THR A 17 53.13 38.90 18.29
C THR A 17 53.39 37.86 19.37
N THR A 18 52.88 36.65 19.21
CA THR A 18 53.52 35.43 19.73
C THR A 18 53.22 34.23 18.83
N SER A 19 54.28 33.53 18.44
CA SER A 19 54.23 32.30 17.66
C SER A 19 54.18 31.06 18.58
N SER A 20 53.40 30.05 18.20
CA SER A 20 53.67 28.65 18.58
C SER A 20 53.02 27.69 17.59
N SER A 21 53.65 26.52 17.41
CA SER A 21 53.38 25.57 16.33
C SER A 21 53.09 24.17 16.85
N SER A 22 51.98 23.57 16.41
CA SER A 22 51.77 22.10 16.32
C SER A 22 50.36 21.85 15.75
N GLN A 23 50.21 21.44 14.49
CA GLN A 23 50.18 20.03 14.07
C GLN A 23 49.19 19.14 14.85
N HIS A 24 48.01 18.93 14.26
CA HIS A 24 47.19 17.73 14.45
C HIS A 24 46.64 17.25 13.08
N PRO A 25 46.40 15.94 12.90
CA PRO A 25 46.36 15.34 11.57
C PRO A 25 44.97 15.31 10.92
N VAL A 26 44.94 15.50 9.60
CA VAL A 26 43.77 15.22 8.75
C VAL A 26 43.86 13.78 8.24
N LEU A 27 42.94 12.91 8.68
CA LEU A 27 42.83 11.54 8.18
C LEU A 27 41.95 11.49 6.92
N THR A 28 42.58 11.69 5.76
CA THR A 28 41.93 11.50 4.46
C THR A 28 42.06 10.04 4.00
N LEU A 29 40.99 9.26 4.14
CA LEU A 29 40.90 7.91 3.56
C LEU A 29 40.59 7.99 2.06
N GLN A 30 41.62 8.13 1.22
CA GLN A 30 41.51 7.97 -0.23
C GLN A 30 41.64 6.49 -0.62
N LEU A 31 40.51 5.89 -1.00
CA LEU A 31 40.47 4.56 -1.62
C LEU A 31 40.56 4.69 -3.14
N GLN A 32 41.77 4.79 -3.69
CA GLN A 32 41.97 4.77 -5.15
C GLN A 32 42.14 3.33 -5.67
N ALA A 33 41.26 2.93 -6.58
CA ALA A 33 41.41 1.71 -7.36
C ALA A 33 42.52 1.90 -8.41
N MET A 34 43.58 1.10 -8.33
CA MET A 34 44.67 1.12 -9.31
C MET A 34 44.35 0.24 -10.51
N THR A 35 44.22 0.86 -11.68
CA THR A 35 44.42 0.19 -12.98
C THR A 35 45.92 -0.02 -13.24
N SER A 36 46.27 -1.18 -13.78
CA SER A 36 47.64 -1.64 -13.98
C SER A 36 48.35 -1.00 -15.18
N THR A 37 49.58 -0.53 -14.96
CA THR A 37 50.57 -0.28 -16.02
C THR A 37 51.91 -0.90 -15.62
N THR A 38 52.60 -1.53 -16.57
CA THR A 38 53.78 -2.38 -16.34
C THR A 38 55.11 -1.63 -16.31
N THR A 39 55.97 -1.96 -15.35
CA THR A 39 57.43 -1.83 -15.48
C THR A 39 58.15 -2.98 -14.77
N SER A 40 59.26 -3.43 -15.35
CA SER A 40 59.95 -4.68 -15.02
C SER A 40 61.15 -4.51 -14.08
N THR A 41 61.29 -5.40 -13.11
CA THR A 41 62.62 -5.79 -12.58
C THR A 41 62.61 -7.26 -12.16
N SER A 42 63.73 -7.95 -12.36
CA SER A 42 63.87 -9.40 -12.30
C SER A 42 64.35 -9.92 -10.93
N THR A 43 63.72 -10.99 -10.43
CA THR A 43 64.43 -12.09 -9.73
C THR A 43 63.53 -13.33 -9.64
N ASP A 44 63.96 -14.42 -10.28
CA ASP A 44 63.48 -15.79 -10.01
C ASP A 44 64.42 -16.41 -8.96
N PRO A 45 63.92 -17.28 -8.05
CA PRO A 45 63.91 -18.70 -8.41
C PRO A 45 62.74 -19.56 -7.89
N LEU A 46 62.41 -20.57 -8.74
CA LEU A 46 61.78 -21.87 -8.48
C LEU A 46 60.23 -21.96 -8.41
N PRO A 47 59.64 -23.08 -8.91
CA PRO A 47 58.28 -23.06 -9.45
C PRO A 47 57.23 -23.57 -8.46
N PHE A 48 56.31 -22.71 -8.02
CA PHE A 48 55.06 -23.13 -7.42
C PHE A 48 53.99 -23.36 -8.49
N SER A 49 53.33 -24.53 -8.42
CA SER A 49 52.36 -25.02 -9.41
C SER A 49 51.28 -24.01 -9.81
N SER A 50 51.17 -23.78 -11.12
CA SER A 50 50.09 -23.04 -11.79
C SER A 50 48.68 -23.50 -11.38
N ASP A 51 48.50 -24.80 -11.14
CA ASP A 51 47.19 -25.41 -10.87
C ASP A 51 46.60 -24.98 -9.53
N ALA A 52 47.44 -24.69 -8.53
CA ALA A 52 46.99 -24.33 -7.18
C ALA A 52 46.23 -23.00 -7.13
N GLY A 53 46.56 -22.05 -8.01
CA GLY A 53 45.84 -20.78 -8.15
C GLY A 53 44.50 -20.96 -8.86
N ALA A 54 44.50 -21.72 -9.96
CA ALA A 54 43.30 -22.01 -10.75
C ALA A 54 42.24 -22.76 -9.92
N LEU A 55 42.64 -23.77 -9.14
CA LEU A 55 41.73 -24.54 -8.28
C LEU A 55 41.01 -23.65 -7.24
N ARG A 56 41.73 -22.71 -6.61
CA ARG A 56 41.14 -21.77 -5.64
C ARG A 56 40.12 -20.84 -6.30
N ALA A 57 40.38 -20.39 -7.53
CA ALA A 57 39.44 -19.55 -8.29
C ALA A 57 38.17 -20.32 -8.68
N ILE A 58 38.30 -21.58 -9.09
CA ILE A 58 37.18 -22.48 -9.40
C ILE A 58 36.30 -22.71 -8.18
N ASN A 59 36.89 -23.07 -7.03
CA ASN A 59 36.14 -23.29 -5.79
C ASN A 59 35.47 -22.00 -5.27
N LYS A 60 36.18 -20.86 -5.27
CA LYS A 60 35.59 -19.56 -4.87
C LYS A 60 34.36 -19.19 -5.72
N ARG A 61 34.38 -19.52 -7.02
CA ARG A 61 33.24 -19.28 -7.92
C ARG A 61 32.08 -20.25 -7.67
N PHE A 62 32.36 -21.51 -7.36
CA PHE A 62 31.36 -22.50 -6.98
C PHE A 62 30.60 -22.08 -5.72
N GLU A 63 31.31 -21.73 -4.64
CA GLU A 63 30.72 -21.23 -3.39
C GLU A 63 29.88 -19.95 -3.59
N GLY A 64 30.35 -19.04 -4.45
CA GLY A 64 29.58 -17.84 -4.82
C GLY A 64 28.24 -18.18 -5.47
N LEU A 65 28.20 -19.16 -6.37
CA LEU A 65 26.97 -19.59 -7.04
C LEU A 65 26.04 -20.40 -6.12
N LEU A 66 26.58 -21.23 -5.21
CA LEU A 66 25.80 -21.88 -4.16
C LEU A 66 25.13 -20.86 -3.22
N THR A 67 25.85 -19.80 -2.85
CA THR A 67 25.33 -18.70 -2.03
C THR A 67 24.18 -17.97 -2.75
N VAL A 68 24.33 -17.70 -4.05
CA VAL A 68 23.28 -17.07 -4.88
C VAL A 68 22.05 -17.98 -4.98
N ARG A 69 22.23 -19.29 -5.24
CA ARG A 69 21.12 -20.26 -5.30
C ARG A 69 20.39 -20.36 -3.95
N THR A 70 21.12 -20.43 -2.85
CA THR A 70 20.55 -20.52 -1.49
C THR A 70 19.70 -19.29 -1.14
N LYS A 71 20.15 -18.09 -1.53
CA LYS A 71 19.36 -16.85 -1.38
C LYS A 71 18.12 -16.83 -2.27
N ALA A 72 18.23 -17.32 -3.50
CA ALA A 72 17.10 -17.41 -4.42
C ALA A 72 16.03 -18.42 -3.95
N MET A 73 16.45 -19.54 -3.35
CA MET A 73 15.52 -20.55 -2.81
C MET A 73 14.79 -20.10 -1.53
N LYS A 74 15.30 -19.06 -0.85
CA LYS A 74 14.60 -18.36 0.24
C LYS A 74 13.75 -17.18 -0.26
N GLY A 75 13.31 -17.21 -1.52
CA GLY A 75 12.43 -16.20 -2.13
C GLY A 75 13.07 -14.87 -2.54
N LYS A 76 14.38 -14.67 -2.28
CA LYS A 76 15.08 -13.38 -2.53
C LYS A 76 16.00 -13.42 -3.76
N GLY A 77 15.59 -14.07 -4.85
CA GLY A 77 16.39 -14.18 -6.07
C GLY A 77 15.66 -14.74 -7.28
N ALA A 78 16.36 -14.86 -8.41
CA ALA A 78 15.75 -15.19 -9.70
C ALA A 78 15.21 -16.64 -9.76
N TRP A 79 13.97 -16.79 -10.23
CA TRP A 79 13.20 -18.05 -10.27
C TRP A 79 13.95 -19.26 -10.84
N TYR A 80 14.81 -19.06 -11.85
CA TYR A 80 15.49 -20.16 -12.55
C TYR A 80 16.49 -20.92 -11.68
N TRP A 81 16.87 -20.37 -10.51
CA TRP A 81 17.70 -21.08 -9.51
C TRP A 81 16.99 -22.26 -8.84
N ALA A 82 15.66 -22.36 -8.96
CA ALA A 82 14.93 -23.58 -8.65
C ALA A 82 15.38 -24.77 -9.51
N HIS A 83 15.76 -24.51 -10.77
CA HIS A 83 16.02 -25.53 -11.78
C HIS A 83 17.49 -25.64 -12.22
N LEU A 84 18.35 -24.68 -11.84
CA LEU A 84 19.78 -24.71 -12.15
C LEU A 84 20.63 -24.94 -10.90
N GLU A 85 21.51 -25.93 -10.99
CA GLU A 85 22.42 -26.37 -9.93
C GLU A 85 23.88 -26.12 -10.31
N PRO A 86 24.65 -25.35 -9.52
CA PRO A 86 26.10 -25.30 -9.67
C PRO A 86 26.72 -26.68 -9.41
N ILE A 87 27.60 -27.14 -10.30
CA ILE A 87 28.40 -28.36 -10.12
C ILE A 87 29.87 -28.11 -10.45
N LEU A 88 30.76 -28.84 -9.78
CA LEU A 88 32.16 -28.98 -10.15
C LEU A 88 32.32 -30.13 -11.13
N VAL A 89 32.96 -29.88 -12.27
CA VAL A 89 33.26 -30.90 -13.29
C VAL A 89 34.75 -31.26 -13.18
N PRO A 90 35.11 -32.51 -12.83
CA PRO A 90 36.50 -32.94 -12.70
C PRO A 90 37.19 -33.09 -14.08
N HIS A 91 38.51 -33.07 -14.08
CA HIS A 91 39.33 -33.48 -15.23
C HIS A 91 39.29 -35.02 -15.35
N PRO A 92 39.08 -35.60 -16.55
CA PRO A 92 39.03 -37.06 -16.69
C PRO A 92 40.31 -37.75 -16.21
N ASP A 93 41.47 -37.18 -16.50
CA ASP A 93 42.77 -37.82 -16.23
C ASP A 93 43.34 -37.56 -14.82
N THR A 94 42.86 -36.53 -14.10
CA THR A 94 43.43 -36.12 -12.79
C THR A 94 42.43 -36.03 -11.65
N GLY A 95 41.12 -36.15 -11.90
CA GLY A 95 40.06 -36.05 -10.89
C GLY A 95 39.86 -34.66 -10.28
N LEU A 96 40.78 -33.72 -10.49
CA LEU A 96 40.73 -32.37 -9.93
C LEU A 96 39.67 -31.50 -10.63
N PRO A 97 39.02 -30.54 -9.92
CA PRO A 97 38.01 -29.66 -10.51
C PRO A 97 38.54 -28.83 -11.69
N LYS A 98 38.05 -29.12 -12.90
CA LYS A 98 38.44 -28.42 -14.15
C LYS A 98 37.61 -27.17 -14.41
N SER A 99 36.33 -27.17 -14.04
CA SER A 99 35.43 -26.03 -14.26
C SER A 99 34.17 -26.09 -13.40
N VAL A 100 33.54 -24.94 -13.17
CA VAL A 100 32.18 -24.84 -12.61
C VAL A 100 31.16 -24.78 -13.75
N LYS A 101 30.16 -25.67 -13.76
CA LYS A 101 29.03 -25.64 -14.71
C LYS A 101 27.71 -25.49 -13.98
N LEU A 102 26.64 -25.19 -14.72
CA LEU A 102 25.26 -25.24 -14.25
C LEU A 102 24.59 -26.48 -14.84
N LYS A 103 24.03 -27.33 -14.00
CA LYS A 103 23.24 -28.50 -14.37
C LYS A 103 21.76 -28.15 -14.28
N CYS A 104 20.98 -28.51 -15.30
CA CYS A 104 19.52 -28.45 -15.22
C CYS A 104 18.99 -29.64 -14.41
N SER A 105 18.23 -29.40 -13.35
CA SER A 105 17.63 -30.46 -12.53
C SER A 105 16.43 -31.15 -13.18
N LEU A 106 15.97 -30.66 -14.35
CA LEU A 106 14.81 -31.21 -15.07
C LEU A 106 15.22 -32.14 -16.23
N CYS A 107 16.40 -31.97 -16.81
CA CYS A 107 16.86 -32.74 -17.98
C CYS A 107 18.39 -32.98 -18.00
N ASP A 108 19.04 -32.85 -16.84
CA ASP A 108 20.48 -33.09 -16.57
C ASP A 108 21.51 -32.35 -17.45
N SER A 109 21.05 -31.46 -18.34
CA SER A 109 21.88 -30.77 -19.32
C SER A 109 22.85 -29.78 -18.66
N LEU A 110 24.08 -29.70 -19.20
CA LEU A 110 25.18 -28.94 -18.60
C LEU A 110 25.52 -27.66 -19.40
N PHE A 111 25.53 -26.53 -18.69
CA PHE A 111 25.72 -25.19 -19.25
C PHE A 111 26.90 -24.45 -18.62
N SER A 112 27.37 -23.39 -19.28
CA SER A 112 28.36 -22.48 -18.71
C SER A 112 27.80 -21.75 -17.48
N SER A 113 28.61 -21.64 -16.43
CA SER A 113 28.30 -20.84 -15.24
C SER A 113 28.65 -19.35 -15.37
N SER A 114 28.93 -18.84 -16.59
CA SER A 114 29.31 -17.43 -16.82
C SER A 114 28.14 -16.47 -16.84
N ASN A 115 26.97 -16.90 -17.30
CA ASN A 115 25.77 -16.07 -17.33
C ASN A 115 24.51 -16.91 -17.08
N PRO A 116 24.15 -17.17 -15.80
CA PRO A 116 23.01 -18.00 -15.43
C PRO A 116 21.66 -17.50 -15.99
N SER A 117 21.47 -16.18 -16.11
CA SER A 117 20.21 -15.61 -16.62
C SER A 117 20.05 -15.78 -18.14
N ARG A 118 21.16 -15.71 -18.89
CA ARG A 118 21.18 -16.08 -20.32
C ARG A 118 20.89 -17.57 -20.50
N THR A 119 21.57 -18.43 -19.75
CA THR A 119 21.31 -19.89 -19.74
C THR A 119 19.83 -20.19 -19.47
N ALA A 120 19.23 -19.59 -18.44
CA ALA A 120 17.81 -19.76 -18.15
C ALA A 120 16.89 -19.27 -19.27
N SER A 121 17.24 -18.18 -19.95
CA SER A 121 16.44 -17.63 -21.04
C SER A 121 16.50 -18.48 -22.30
N GLU A 122 17.67 -19.01 -22.65
CA GLU A 122 17.84 -19.93 -23.80
C GLU A 122 17.34 -21.34 -23.49
N HIS A 123 17.46 -21.81 -22.23
CA HIS A 123 17.06 -23.17 -21.88
C HIS A 123 15.55 -23.29 -21.61
N PHE A 124 15.02 -22.45 -20.72
CA PHE A 124 13.65 -22.54 -20.24
C PHE A 124 12.68 -21.69 -21.06
N LYS A 125 12.98 -20.38 -21.27
CA LYS A 125 12.05 -19.48 -21.98
C LYS A 125 11.95 -19.74 -23.49
N ARG A 126 13.02 -20.23 -24.12
CA ARG A 126 13.02 -20.66 -25.55
C ARG A 126 12.68 -22.14 -25.75
N GLY A 127 12.33 -22.87 -24.68
CA GLY A 127 11.78 -24.23 -24.78
C GLY A 127 12.75 -25.33 -25.19
N THR A 128 14.06 -25.19 -24.96
CA THR A 128 15.03 -26.28 -25.24
C THR A 128 15.12 -27.33 -24.11
N CYS A 129 14.53 -27.05 -22.95
CA CYS A 129 14.29 -28.04 -21.89
C CYS A 129 12.97 -28.79 -22.16
N SER A 130 13.04 -30.03 -22.62
CA SER A 130 11.88 -30.89 -22.90
C SER A 130 10.92 -31.03 -21.71
N ASN A 131 11.45 -30.95 -20.49
CA ASN A 131 10.72 -31.23 -19.25
C ASN A 131 10.27 -29.93 -18.52
N PHE A 132 10.46 -28.75 -19.13
CA PHE A 132 10.03 -27.47 -18.53
C PHE A 132 8.58 -27.09 -18.86
N THR A 133 8.00 -27.66 -19.92
CA THR A 133 6.65 -27.33 -20.40
C THR A 133 5.63 -28.43 -20.11
N SER A 134 5.30 -28.64 -18.83
CA SER A 134 4.24 -29.59 -18.42
C SER A 134 3.21 -29.07 -17.41
N SER A 135 3.35 -27.85 -16.87
CA SER A 135 2.55 -27.41 -15.71
C SER A 135 1.93 -26.00 -15.81
N LEU A 136 2.00 -25.33 -16.97
CA LEU A 136 1.48 -23.95 -17.13
C LEU A 136 0.76 -23.75 -18.47
N ARG A 137 -0.49 -24.21 -18.58
CA ARG A 137 -1.44 -23.72 -19.60
C ARG A 137 -2.91 -24.08 -19.29
N PRO A 138 -3.74 -23.11 -18.85
CA PRO A 138 -5.16 -23.06 -19.19
C PRO A 138 -5.32 -22.59 -20.66
N PRO A 139 -6.45 -22.89 -21.33
CA PRO A 139 -6.63 -22.59 -22.76
C PRO A 139 -7.15 -21.17 -23.00
N SER A 140 -6.56 -20.46 -23.97
CA SER A 140 -7.13 -19.27 -24.60
C SER A 140 -6.71 -19.18 -26.08
N PRO A 141 -7.52 -18.56 -26.96
CA PRO A 141 -7.50 -18.86 -28.40
C PRO A 141 -6.40 -18.14 -29.19
N LEU A 142 -5.98 -18.75 -30.30
CA LEU A 142 -5.04 -18.17 -31.26
C LEU A 142 -5.77 -17.21 -32.25
N PRO A 143 -5.13 -16.10 -32.67
CA PRO A 143 -5.64 -15.23 -33.73
C PRO A 143 -5.38 -15.80 -35.14
N ILE A 144 -6.17 -15.33 -36.11
CA ILE A 144 -6.27 -15.85 -37.47
C ILE A 144 -5.36 -15.09 -38.46
N SER A 145 -4.59 -15.84 -39.27
CA SER A 145 -4.15 -15.58 -40.67
C SER A 145 -3.07 -16.63 -41.03
N SER A 146 -2.96 -17.26 -42.22
CA SER A 146 -3.49 -16.93 -43.56
C SER A 146 -3.56 -18.15 -44.53
N ILE A 147 -4.69 -18.34 -45.21
CA ILE A 147 -4.89 -18.67 -46.65
C ILE A 147 -4.05 -19.79 -47.36
N THR A 148 -4.61 -21.03 -47.40
CA THR A 148 -4.86 -22.02 -48.53
C THR A 148 -3.82 -22.32 -49.67
N PRO A 149 -3.93 -23.42 -50.48
CA PRO A 149 -5.01 -24.44 -50.61
C PRO A 149 -4.63 -25.96 -50.74
N ALA A 150 -5.51 -26.85 -50.21
CA ALA A 150 -6.16 -28.09 -50.78
C ALA A 150 -5.35 -29.17 -51.59
N PRO A 151 -5.84 -30.45 -51.80
CA PRO A 151 -7.23 -30.94 -51.68
C PRO A 151 -7.53 -32.44 -51.30
N ARG A 152 -8.83 -32.82 -51.26
CA ARG A 152 -9.49 -34.19 -51.38
C ARG A 152 -9.30 -35.20 -50.21
N LYS A 153 -10.32 -35.72 -49.48
CA LYS A 153 -11.60 -36.38 -49.90
C LYS A 153 -12.72 -36.44 -48.80
N ARG A 154 -13.96 -36.44 -49.30
CA ARG A 154 -15.35 -36.74 -48.79
C ARG A 154 -15.57 -38.11 -48.03
N PRO A 155 -16.75 -38.44 -47.43
CA PRO A 155 -17.52 -37.75 -46.36
C PRO A 155 -18.41 -38.66 -45.40
N SER A 156 -19.17 -38.03 -44.47
CA SER A 156 -20.50 -38.50 -43.92
C SER A 156 -20.58 -39.63 -42.83
N PRO A 157 -21.72 -39.87 -42.13
CA PRO A 157 -22.24 -39.02 -41.02
C PRO A 157 -22.94 -39.77 -39.81
N ALA A 158 -23.43 -39.00 -38.82
CA ALA A 158 -24.39 -39.38 -37.74
C ALA A 158 -23.87 -40.38 -36.64
N THR A 159 -24.40 -40.47 -35.42
CA THR A 159 -25.70 -40.05 -34.80
C THR A 159 -25.51 -39.69 -33.30
N SER A 160 -26.48 -39.03 -32.66
CA SER A 160 -26.52 -38.66 -31.22
C SER A 160 -27.42 -39.61 -30.37
N PRO A 161 -27.93 -39.19 -29.17
CA PRO A 161 -27.53 -39.51 -27.77
C PRO A 161 -28.38 -40.70 -27.17
N PRO A 162 -28.66 -40.93 -25.84
CA PRO A 162 -28.40 -40.17 -24.59
C PRO A 162 -28.07 -40.94 -23.27
N SER A 163 -27.91 -40.17 -22.17
CA SER A 163 -28.23 -40.44 -20.74
C SER A 163 -27.79 -41.73 -20.02
N TYR A 164 -27.05 -41.61 -18.89
CA TYR A 164 -27.62 -41.60 -17.52
C TYR A 164 -26.54 -41.43 -16.41
N GLN A 165 -27.03 -41.16 -15.20
CA GLN A 165 -26.43 -40.76 -13.91
C GLN A 165 -25.14 -41.45 -13.37
N ASN A 166 -24.43 -40.68 -12.55
CA ASN A 166 -23.73 -41.01 -11.27
C ASN A 166 -22.95 -42.34 -11.13
N HIS A 167 -21.66 -42.24 -10.76
CA HIS A 167 -21.20 -42.61 -9.39
C HIS A 167 -19.70 -42.31 -9.13
N SER A 168 -19.37 -42.38 -7.84
CA SER A 168 -18.21 -41.94 -7.08
C SER A 168 -16.81 -42.46 -7.45
N LEU A 169 -15.81 -41.70 -6.96
CA LEU A 169 -14.37 -41.94 -6.84
C LEU A 169 -13.92 -43.38 -6.46
N PRO A 170 -12.73 -43.80 -6.92
CA PRO A 170 -11.87 -44.76 -6.22
C PRO A 170 -10.55 -44.15 -5.71
N ILE A 171 -10.02 -44.71 -4.62
CA ILE A 171 -8.70 -44.42 -4.02
C ILE A 171 -7.78 -45.63 -4.20
N LEU A 172 -6.55 -45.41 -4.67
CA LEU A 172 -5.34 -46.21 -4.43
C LEU A 172 -4.17 -45.35 -4.95
N HIS A 173 -2.93 -45.33 -4.47
CA HIS A 173 -2.16 -45.86 -3.33
C HIS A 173 -0.71 -45.49 -3.72
N SER A 174 0.16 -45.08 -2.80
CA SER A 174 1.60 -44.99 -3.13
C SER A 174 2.46 -45.45 -1.97
N SER A 175 3.57 -46.09 -2.31
CA SER A 175 4.40 -46.93 -1.45
C SER A 175 5.58 -46.18 -0.82
N HIS A 176 5.94 -46.57 0.39
CA HIS A 176 7.19 -46.17 1.03
C HIS A 176 8.28 -47.25 0.86
N PHE A 177 9.52 -46.81 0.66
CA PHE A 177 10.72 -47.58 0.93
C PHE A 177 11.58 -46.81 1.94
N GLN A 178 12.16 -47.51 2.92
CA GLN A 178 13.06 -46.94 3.94
C GLN A 178 14.53 -47.27 3.63
N ILE A 179 15.43 -46.45 4.19
CA ILE A 179 16.89 -46.67 4.18
C ILE A 179 17.36 -47.14 5.58
N SER A 180 18.46 -47.90 5.54
CA SER A 180 19.13 -48.67 6.59
C SER A 180 19.53 -47.88 7.86
N HIS A 181 19.54 -48.60 8.99
CA HIS A 181 20.35 -48.27 10.16
C HIS A 181 21.47 -49.30 10.35
N ALA A 182 22.58 -48.88 10.94
CA ALA A 182 23.64 -49.74 11.46
C ALA A 182 24.07 -49.24 12.84
N ASN A 183 24.27 -50.16 13.80
CA ASN A 183 25.43 -50.18 14.69
C ASN A 183 25.50 -51.42 15.60
N THR A 184 26.66 -52.08 15.48
CA THR A 184 27.45 -52.80 16.49
C THR A 184 26.86 -53.36 17.79
N ALA A 185 27.08 -54.67 17.93
CA ALA A 185 26.91 -55.54 19.09
C ALA A 185 27.65 -55.15 20.39
N HIS A 186 27.16 -55.69 21.51
CA HIS A 186 27.98 -56.43 22.49
C HIS A 186 27.16 -57.55 23.18
N SER A 187 27.86 -58.51 23.80
CA SER A 187 27.34 -59.83 24.20
C SER A 187 27.33 -60.03 25.72
N HIS A 188 26.40 -60.82 26.27
CA HIS A 188 26.74 -62.05 27.01
C HIS A 188 25.53 -62.95 27.38
N ASN A 189 25.79 -64.26 27.41
CA ASN A 189 24.93 -65.42 27.70
C ASN A 189 24.15 -65.34 29.04
N HIS A 190 22.98 -65.96 29.20
CA HIS A 190 22.82 -67.43 29.23
C HIS A 190 21.41 -67.96 28.87
N HIS A 191 21.38 -69.17 28.31
CA HIS A 191 20.18 -69.97 28.04
C HIS A 191 19.50 -70.49 29.32
N HIS A 192 18.18 -70.64 29.31
CA HIS A 192 17.55 -71.98 29.31
C HIS A 192 16.07 -71.97 28.85
N HIS A 193 15.74 -72.98 28.02
CA HIS A 193 14.44 -73.53 27.64
C HIS A 193 13.21 -72.63 27.38
N HIS A 194 12.82 -72.60 26.10
CA HIS A 194 11.42 -72.42 25.69
C HIS A 194 10.51 -73.47 26.35
N GLN A 195 9.55 -73.02 27.15
CA GLN A 195 8.30 -73.77 27.32
C GLN A 195 7.38 -73.44 26.14
N HIS A 196 7.04 -74.47 25.35
CA HIS A 196 5.97 -74.38 24.36
C HIS A 196 4.65 -74.13 25.09
N LEU A 197 4.03 -72.98 24.87
CA LEU A 197 2.68 -72.70 25.36
C LEU A 197 1.69 -73.55 24.55
N MET A 198 1.41 -74.78 25.00
CA MET A 198 0.46 -75.67 24.33
C MET A 198 -0.98 -75.24 24.60
N LEU A 199 -1.58 -74.62 23.59
CA LEU A 199 -3.01 -74.31 23.52
C LEU A 199 -3.73 -75.51 22.90
N SER A 200 -4.91 -75.88 23.41
CA SER A 200 -5.54 -77.16 23.06
C SER A 200 -6.02 -77.29 21.61
N GLY A 201 -6.27 -76.17 20.91
CA GLY A 201 -6.59 -76.12 19.48
C GLY A 201 -5.38 -75.90 18.58
N GLY A 202 -4.15 -75.86 19.12
CA GLY A 202 -2.93 -75.77 18.31
C GLY A 202 -2.72 -74.41 17.65
N LYS A 203 -2.24 -74.40 16.40
CA LYS A 203 -1.80 -73.16 15.72
C LYS A 203 -2.95 -72.22 15.36
N ASP A 204 -4.16 -72.74 15.24
CA ASP A 204 -5.36 -71.97 14.87
C ASP A 204 -5.88 -71.12 16.05
N ASP A 205 -5.64 -71.55 17.30
CA ASP A 205 -5.93 -70.77 18.51
C ASP A 205 -5.14 -69.44 18.55
N LEU A 206 -4.00 -69.33 17.84
CA LEU A 206 -3.23 -68.08 17.78
C LEU A 206 -4.02 -66.96 17.10
N CYS A 207 -4.88 -67.28 16.15
CA CYS A 207 -5.73 -66.31 15.47
C CYS A 207 -6.88 -65.85 16.39
N ALA A 208 -7.48 -66.79 17.13
CA ALA A 208 -8.48 -66.48 18.15
C ALA A 208 -7.91 -65.67 19.32
N LEU A 209 -6.68 -65.98 19.78
CA LEU A 209 -5.96 -65.21 20.79
C LEU A 209 -5.61 -63.80 20.30
N ALA A 210 -5.16 -63.64 19.05
CA ALA A 210 -4.92 -62.31 18.48
C ALA A 210 -6.21 -61.47 18.44
N MET A 211 -7.33 -62.07 18.01
CA MET A 211 -8.64 -61.38 18.04
C MET A 211 -9.14 -61.09 19.46
N PHE A 212 -8.87 -61.97 20.42
CA PHE A 212 -9.21 -61.75 21.84
C PHE A 212 -8.34 -60.64 22.44
N GLU A 213 -7.03 -60.62 22.17
CA GLU A 213 -6.11 -59.58 22.62
C GLU A 213 -6.49 -58.22 22.00
N ASP A 214 -6.87 -58.18 20.72
CA ASP A 214 -7.41 -56.97 20.08
C ASP A 214 -8.77 -56.55 20.64
N SER A 215 -9.62 -57.50 21.04
CA SER A 215 -10.87 -57.19 21.73
C SER A 215 -10.61 -56.61 23.12
N VAL A 216 -9.62 -57.14 23.85
CA VAL A 216 -9.15 -56.60 25.14
C VAL A 216 -8.51 -55.22 24.96
N LYS A 217 -7.74 -54.96 23.89
CA LYS A 217 -7.24 -53.62 23.55
C LYS A 217 -8.38 -52.64 23.27
N LYS A 218 -9.35 -53.02 22.42
CA LYS A 218 -10.55 -52.21 22.10
C LYS A 218 -11.41 -51.90 23.32
N LEU A 219 -11.56 -52.85 24.24
CA LEU A 219 -12.32 -52.65 25.49
C LEU A 219 -11.55 -51.83 26.54
N LYS A 220 -10.21 -51.77 26.47
CA LYS A 220 -9.37 -50.97 27.39
C LYS A 220 -9.12 -49.52 26.93
N SER A 221 -9.50 -49.14 25.70
CA SER A 221 -9.27 -47.78 25.18
C SER A 221 -10.54 -47.13 24.58
N PRO A 222 -11.32 -46.36 25.37
CA PRO A 222 -12.42 -45.57 24.84
C PRO A 222 -11.90 -44.25 24.27
N LYS A 223 -11.73 -44.16 22.94
CA LYS A 223 -12.01 -42.96 22.11
C LYS A 223 -11.58 -43.17 20.65
N THR A 224 -12.28 -42.46 19.77
CA THR A 224 -11.90 -42.11 18.40
C THR A 224 -10.39 -41.95 18.22
N SER A 225 -9.81 -42.68 17.26
CA SER A 225 -8.44 -42.40 16.81
C SER A 225 -8.34 -40.94 16.34
N PRO A 226 -7.42 -40.14 16.89
CA PRO A 226 -7.08 -38.87 16.26
C PRO A 226 -6.60 -39.14 14.83
N GLY A 227 -6.90 -38.23 13.91
CA GLY A 227 -6.07 -38.12 12.70
C GLY A 227 -4.60 -37.89 13.09
N PRO A 228 -3.63 -38.10 12.18
CA PRO A 228 -2.20 -38.01 12.50
C PRO A 228 -1.92 -36.72 13.27
N ALA A 229 -1.57 -36.88 14.56
CA ALA A 229 -1.43 -35.75 15.46
C ALA A 229 -0.32 -34.84 14.96
N LEU A 230 -0.64 -33.58 14.70
CA LEU A 230 0.34 -32.58 14.28
C LEU A 230 1.50 -32.57 15.27
N SER A 231 2.73 -32.58 14.75
CA SER A 231 3.92 -32.44 15.60
C SER A 231 3.87 -31.09 16.33
N LYS A 232 4.55 -30.99 17.47
CA LYS A 232 4.63 -29.72 18.22
C LYS A 232 5.10 -28.55 17.34
N ASP A 233 6.01 -28.82 16.41
CA ASP A 233 6.53 -27.84 15.47
C ASP A 233 5.50 -27.46 14.40
N GLN A 234 4.73 -28.43 13.88
CA GLN A 234 3.62 -28.18 12.96
C GLN A 234 2.51 -27.36 13.62
N VAL A 235 2.13 -27.68 14.87
CA VAL A 235 1.17 -26.88 15.65
C VAL A 235 1.69 -25.46 15.83
N ASN A 236 2.96 -25.29 16.24
CA ASN A 236 3.54 -23.97 16.41
C ASN A 236 3.57 -23.16 15.10
N SER A 237 4.04 -23.74 13.99
CA SER A 237 4.07 -23.04 12.69
C SER A 237 2.66 -22.69 12.17
N ALA A 238 1.67 -23.56 12.38
CA ALA A 238 0.28 -23.27 12.02
C ALA A 238 -0.33 -22.15 12.89
N LEU A 239 0.02 -22.10 14.17
CA LEU A 239 -0.36 -21.01 15.06
C LEU A 239 0.35 -19.70 14.71
N ASP A 240 1.64 -19.72 14.38
CA ASP A 240 2.37 -18.52 13.95
C ASP A 240 1.75 -17.92 12.69
N LEU A 241 1.46 -18.74 11.67
CA LEU A 241 0.75 -18.29 10.46
C LEU A 241 -0.65 -17.73 10.75
N LEU A 242 -1.39 -18.34 11.69
CA LEU A 242 -2.71 -17.86 12.10
C LEU A 242 -2.62 -16.52 12.85
N PHE A 243 -1.62 -16.36 13.72
CA PHE A 243 -1.42 -15.14 14.50
C PHE A 243 -0.89 -14.00 13.63
N ASP A 244 0.03 -14.28 12.71
CA ASP A 244 0.46 -13.32 11.70
C ASP A 244 -0.76 -12.82 10.93
N TRP A 245 -1.54 -13.71 10.31
CA TRP A 245 -2.79 -13.35 9.63
C TRP A 245 -3.75 -12.53 10.50
N PHE A 246 -3.89 -12.87 11.79
CA PHE A 246 -4.75 -12.15 12.73
C PHE A 246 -4.27 -10.71 13.01
N TYR A 247 -2.98 -10.53 13.34
CA TYR A 247 -2.39 -9.22 13.60
C TYR A 247 -2.38 -8.37 12.34
N GLU A 248 -1.91 -8.94 11.22
CA GLU A 248 -1.82 -8.32 9.91
C GLU A 248 -3.13 -7.72 9.41
N ASN A 249 -4.26 -8.36 9.73
CA ASN A 249 -5.59 -7.92 9.31
C ASN A 249 -6.36 -7.18 10.41
N SER A 250 -5.79 -7.02 11.62
CA SER A 250 -6.44 -6.40 12.78
C SER A 250 -7.82 -7.00 13.09
N VAL A 251 -7.94 -8.32 12.98
CA VAL A 251 -9.22 -9.03 13.17
C VAL A 251 -9.68 -8.86 14.63
N SER A 252 -11.00 -8.81 14.86
CA SER A 252 -11.53 -8.67 16.22
C SER A 252 -11.30 -9.95 17.03
N LEU A 253 -10.87 -9.82 18.30
CA LEU A 253 -10.72 -10.95 19.22
C LEU A 253 -11.99 -11.81 19.33
N SER A 254 -13.17 -11.19 19.20
CA SER A 254 -14.47 -11.89 19.19
C SER A 254 -14.62 -12.92 18.06
N MET A 255 -13.90 -12.78 16.94
CA MET A 255 -13.90 -13.76 15.85
C MET A 255 -13.13 -15.03 16.23
N ILE A 256 -12.04 -14.89 17.00
CA ILE A 256 -11.26 -16.03 17.49
C ILE A 256 -11.97 -16.72 18.67
N GLU A 257 -12.71 -15.95 19.47
CA GLU A 257 -13.54 -16.49 20.55
C GLU A 257 -14.87 -17.09 20.05
N HIS A 258 -15.19 -16.96 18.76
CA HIS A 258 -16.41 -17.47 18.17
C HIS A 258 -16.44 -19.01 18.16
N ARG A 259 -17.54 -19.61 18.65
CA ARG A 259 -17.66 -21.07 18.86
C ARG A 259 -17.41 -21.90 17.58
N LYS A 260 -17.86 -21.44 16.41
CA LYS A 260 -17.60 -22.15 15.13
C LYS A 260 -16.11 -22.15 14.75
N PHE A 261 -15.38 -21.07 15.08
CA PHE A 261 -13.94 -20.99 14.81
C PHE A 261 -13.14 -21.89 15.78
N GLN A 262 -13.52 -21.91 17.06
CA GLN A 262 -12.96 -22.84 18.05
C GLN A 262 -13.22 -24.32 17.69
N ALA A 263 -14.39 -24.63 17.14
CA ALA A 263 -14.70 -25.96 16.61
C ALA A 263 -13.83 -26.31 15.39
N PHE A 264 -13.67 -25.38 14.44
CA PHE A 264 -12.75 -25.53 13.31
C PHE A 264 -11.31 -25.81 13.75
N LEU A 265 -10.76 -25.01 14.68
CA LEU A 265 -9.42 -25.22 15.24
C LEU A 265 -9.29 -26.63 15.86
N SER A 266 -10.28 -27.05 16.64
CA SER A 266 -10.31 -28.38 17.25
C SER A 266 -10.34 -29.50 16.18
N GLN A 267 -11.04 -29.29 15.07
CA GLN A 267 -11.14 -30.23 13.95
C GLN A 267 -9.83 -30.35 13.16
N VAL A 268 -9.05 -29.27 13.04
CA VAL A 268 -7.72 -29.27 12.37
C VAL A 268 -6.56 -29.60 13.32
N GLY A 269 -6.84 -29.97 14.57
CA GLY A 269 -5.82 -30.38 15.55
C GLY A 269 -5.07 -29.23 16.24
N LEU A 270 -5.62 -28.00 16.24
CA LEU A 270 -5.04 -26.82 16.87
C LEU A 270 -5.71 -26.50 18.22
N PRO A 271 -4.98 -25.85 19.16
CA PRO A 271 -5.55 -25.36 20.41
C PRO A 271 -6.72 -24.39 20.19
N ASN A 272 -7.79 -24.53 20.97
CA ASN A 272 -9.02 -23.75 20.82
C ASN A 272 -9.17 -22.57 21.81
N LYS A 273 -8.22 -22.38 22.75
CA LYS A 273 -8.22 -21.29 23.75
C LYS A 273 -7.08 -20.29 23.53
N LEU A 274 -7.06 -19.67 22.34
CA LEU A 274 -5.93 -18.86 21.86
C LEU A 274 -5.82 -17.45 22.47
N GLY A 275 -6.91 -16.89 23.03
CA GLY A 275 -6.98 -15.46 23.39
C GLY A 275 -5.87 -14.94 24.30
N ARG A 276 -5.35 -15.78 25.22
CA ARG A 276 -4.20 -15.42 26.08
C ARG A 276 -2.86 -15.45 25.34
N GLU A 277 -2.66 -16.35 24.38
CA GLU A 277 -1.43 -16.41 23.58
C GLU A 277 -1.36 -15.24 22.58
N ILE A 278 -2.50 -14.88 21.98
CA ILE A 278 -2.66 -13.75 21.05
C ILE A 278 -2.44 -12.39 21.74
N SER A 279 -2.79 -12.27 23.01
CA SER A 279 -2.68 -11.02 23.78
C SER A 279 -1.48 -10.99 24.73
N GLY A 280 -0.53 -11.92 24.55
CA GLY A 280 0.64 -12.11 25.41
C GLY A 280 1.95 -12.12 24.62
N GLU A 281 2.85 -13.03 25.02
CA GLU A 281 4.25 -13.05 24.58
C GLU A 281 4.44 -13.06 23.05
N ARG A 282 3.55 -13.70 22.27
CA ARG A 282 3.67 -13.73 20.80
C ARG A 282 3.41 -12.37 20.16
N LEU A 283 2.44 -11.59 20.67
CA LEU A 283 2.20 -10.22 20.23
C LEU A 283 3.39 -9.31 20.57
N ASP A 284 3.94 -9.47 21.78
CA ASP A 284 5.11 -8.70 22.21
C ASP A 284 6.35 -9.03 21.37
N ALA A 285 6.59 -10.32 21.09
CA ALA A 285 7.69 -10.77 20.23
C ALA A 285 7.56 -10.23 18.80
N ARG A 286 6.39 -10.38 18.16
CA ARG A 286 6.13 -9.85 16.80
C ARG A 286 6.22 -8.32 16.75
N PHE A 287 5.75 -7.63 17.79
CA PHE A 287 5.89 -6.18 17.87
C PHE A 287 7.35 -5.75 17.97
N VAL A 288 8.16 -6.41 18.81
CA VAL A 288 9.59 -6.13 18.94
C VAL A 288 10.35 -6.42 17.63
N GLU A 289 10.02 -7.50 16.93
CA GLU A 289 10.58 -7.84 15.62
C GLU A 289 10.27 -6.76 14.57
N ALA A 290 8.98 -6.45 14.34
CA ALA A 290 8.54 -5.43 13.39
C ALA A 290 9.10 -4.03 13.74
N LYS A 291 9.21 -3.72 15.04
CA LYS A 291 9.81 -2.48 15.51
C LYS A 291 11.30 -2.43 15.20
N ALA A 292 12.05 -3.47 15.54
CA ALA A 292 13.50 -3.53 15.28
C ALA A 292 13.84 -3.44 13.78
N GLU A 293 13.05 -4.10 12.92
CA GLU A 293 13.20 -3.99 11.46
C GLU A 293 12.92 -2.57 10.95
N SER A 294 11.80 -1.96 11.36
CA SER A 294 11.44 -0.63 10.87
C SER A 294 12.39 0.45 11.39
N GLU A 295 12.88 0.33 12.63
CA GLU A 295 13.93 1.20 13.16
C GLU A 295 15.26 1.01 12.42
N ALA A 296 15.61 -0.22 12.01
CA ALA A 296 16.79 -0.44 11.16
C ALA A 296 16.63 0.26 9.81
N ARG A 297 15.47 0.12 9.15
CA ARG A 297 15.15 0.81 7.89
C ARG A 297 15.19 2.33 8.02
N ILE A 298 14.75 2.88 9.16
CA ILE A 298 14.91 4.31 9.48
C ILE A 298 16.38 4.66 9.68
N ARG A 299 17.15 3.91 10.49
CA ARG A 299 18.58 4.20 10.76
C ARG A 299 19.43 4.18 9.50
N ASP A 300 19.20 3.23 8.60
CA ASP A 300 19.96 3.06 7.36
C ASP A 300 19.67 4.16 6.31
N ALA A 301 18.52 4.85 6.42
CA ALA A 301 18.15 5.93 5.52
C ALA A 301 18.91 7.24 5.84
N MET A 302 19.62 7.81 4.86
CA MET A 302 20.36 9.06 5.06
C MET A 302 19.49 10.27 5.42
N PHE A 303 18.22 10.26 5.00
CA PHE A 303 17.21 11.27 5.33
C PHE A 303 15.81 10.66 5.19
N PHE A 304 14.77 11.36 5.64
CA PHE A 304 13.37 10.96 5.51
C PHE A 304 12.41 12.17 5.52
N GLN A 305 11.15 11.92 5.19
CA GLN A 305 10.04 12.86 5.37
C GLN A 305 9.06 12.31 6.41
N LEU A 306 8.61 13.13 7.35
CA LEU A 306 7.57 12.74 8.31
C LEU A 306 6.18 13.06 7.73
N ALA A 307 5.31 12.05 7.67
CA ALA A 307 3.91 12.20 7.32
C ALA A 307 3.05 12.09 8.58
N SER A 308 2.08 13.01 8.74
CA SER A 308 1.22 13.09 9.91
C SER A 308 -0.25 13.29 9.48
N ASP A 309 -1.12 12.37 9.88
CA ASP A 309 -2.47 12.22 9.31
C ASP A 309 -3.52 12.06 10.41
N GLY A 310 -4.72 12.62 10.24
CA GLY A 310 -5.79 12.55 11.25
C GLY A 310 -5.80 13.71 12.24
N TRP A 311 -5.24 14.87 11.89
CA TRP A 311 -5.46 16.11 12.66
C TRP A 311 -6.82 16.76 12.37
N LYS A 312 -7.43 16.43 11.24
CA LYS A 312 -8.75 16.91 10.87
C LYS A 312 -9.83 15.89 11.25
N CYS A 313 -10.44 16.09 12.42
CA CYS A 313 -11.59 15.29 12.82
C CYS A 313 -12.77 15.51 11.85
N GLY A 314 -13.39 14.42 11.39
CA GLY A 314 -14.48 14.41 10.43
C GLY A 314 -14.08 13.75 9.11
N ASP A 315 -14.32 12.44 9.03
CA ASP A 315 -14.22 11.69 7.78
C ASP A 315 -15.26 12.21 6.77
N TRP A 316 -14.85 13.06 5.84
CA TRP A 316 -15.68 13.45 4.69
C TRP A 316 -15.80 12.33 3.66
N PHE A 317 -14.93 11.31 3.74
CA PHE A 317 -14.88 10.17 2.81
C PHE A 317 -15.68 8.97 3.27
N ASN A 318 -15.61 8.64 4.56
CA ASN A 318 -16.50 7.64 5.12
C ASN A 318 -17.86 8.30 5.30
N LEU A 319 -18.74 8.09 4.32
CA LEU A 319 -20.20 8.35 4.39
C LEU A 319 -20.90 7.36 5.36
N ASP A 320 -20.16 6.95 6.39
CA ASP A 320 -20.46 5.92 7.37
C ASP A 320 -21.35 6.56 8.45
N PHE A 321 -22.47 5.91 8.77
CA PHE A 321 -23.54 6.49 9.57
C PHE A 321 -23.08 6.92 10.98
N CYS A 322 -22.90 8.23 11.17
CA CYS A 322 -22.80 8.87 12.48
C CYS A 322 -23.73 10.10 12.58
N CYS A 323 -24.97 9.96 12.11
CA CYS A 323 -26.09 10.76 12.64
C CYS A 323 -26.73 10.01 13.81
N GLY A 324 -25.99 9.91 14.92
CA GLY A 324 -26.43 9.24 16.14
C GLY A 324 -25.64 9.76 17.35
N GLY A 325 -26.24 10.68 18.11
CA GLY A 325 -25.62 11.33 19.26
C GLY A 325 -25.32 12.82 19.05
N ASP A 326 -26.01 13.65 19.83
CA ASP A 326 -26.01 15.11 19.92
C ASP A 326 -25.14 16.00 19.03
N CYS A 327 -25.86 16.74 18.18
CA CYS A 327 -25.47 18.03 17.62
C CYS A 327 -25.43 19.13 18.72
N GLY A 328 -24.57 19.01 19.73
CA GLY A 328 -24.51 20.02 20.79
C GLY A 328 -23.86 19.58 22.11
N GLY A 329 -22.56 19.29 22.10
CA GLY A 329 -21.79 18.97 23.32
C GLY A 329 -21.77 17.48 23.67
N VAL A 330 -20.72 17.07 24.39
CA VAL A 330 -20.54 15.69 24.92
C VAL A 330 -20.48 14.59 23.84
N GLY A 331 -19.59 14.73 22.85
CA GLY A 331 -19.40 13.70 21.82
C GLY A 331 -18.18 13.87 20.90
N GLY A 332 -17.19 14.67 21.30
CA GLY A 332 -15.99 14.91 20.48
C GLY A 332 -15.13 13.66 20.37
N GLY A 333 -15.31 12.88 19.29
CA GLY A 333 -14.47 11.73 18.99
C GLY A 333 -13.00 12.13 18.93
N GLU A 334 -12.15 11.46 19.72
CA GLU A 334 -10.72 11.75 19.74
C GLU A 334 -10.09 11.41 18.38
N SER A 335 -9.60 12.44 17.70
CA SER A 335 -8.87 12.27 16.44
C SER A 335 -7.57 11.51 16.70
N LEU A 336 -7.43 10.35 16.08
CA LEU A 336 -6.23 9.51 16.16
C LEU A 336 -5.22 9.99 15.11
N VAL A 337 -4.22 10.74 15.55
CA VAL A 337 -3.13 11.22 14.71
C VAL A 337 -2.15 10.07 14.47
N LYS A 338 -1.87 9.76 13.21
CA LYS A 338 -0.94 8.71 12.78
C LYS A 338 0.35 9.36 12.26
N PHE A 339 1.48 8.74 12.58
CA PHE A 339 2.80 9.15 12.10
C PHE A 339 3.44 8.05 11.26
N VAL A 340 3.88 8.42 10.06
CA VAL A 340 4.52 7.56 9.08
C VAL A 340 5.80 8.23 8.59
N VAL A 341 6.89 7.47 8.50
CA VAL A 341 8.17 7.94 7.96
C VAL A 341 8.28 7.46 6.51
N ASN A 342 8.36 8.41 5.56
CA ASN A 342 8.63 8.09 4.15
C ASN A 342 10.14 8.06 3.91
N LEU A 343 10.63 6.97 3.34
CA LEU A 343 12.05 6.69 3.14
C LEU A 343 12.49 6.95 1.70
N PRO A 344 13.77 7.32 1.48
CA PRO A 344 14.35 7.67 0.19
C PRO A 344 14.28 6.58 -0.90
N ASN A 345 14.05 5.33 -0.51
CA ASN A 345 13.88 4.18 -1.40
C ASN A 345 12.41 3.98 -1.85
N GLY A 346 11.52 4.94 -1.58
CA GLY A 346 10.10 4.88 -1.93
C GLY A 346 9.24 4.07 -0.95
N SER A 347 9.83 3.41 0.05
CA SER A 347 9.08 2.70 1.09
C SER A 347 8.62 3.64 2.22
N SER A 348 7.58 3.25 2.93
CA SER A 348 7.13 3.94 4.15
C SER A 348 7.21 3.01 5.35
N VAL A 349 7.37 3.59 6.54
CA VAL A 349 7.44 2.91 7.84
C VAL A 349 6.41 3.56 8.77
N PHE A 350 5.52 2.77 9.39
CA PHE A 350 4.64 3.28 10.43
C PHE A 350 5.41 3.48 11.74
N GLN A 351 5.28 4.66 12.37
CA GLN A 351 6.01 5.01 13.59
C GLN A 351 5.12 4.91 14.84
N LYS A 352 4.00 5.64 14.87
CA LYS A 352 3.19 5.80 16.09
C LYS A 352 1.77 6.26 15.74
N ALA A 353 0.83 6.04 16.65
CA ALA A 353 -0.44 6.75 16.66
C ALA A 353 -0.70 7.38 18.03
N VAL A 354 -1.19 8.61 18.04
CA VAL A 354 -1.37 9.47 19.22
C VAL A 354 -2.80 9.99 19.25
N PHE A 355 -3.46 9.94 20.40
CA PHE A 355 -4.81 10.46 20.57
C PHE A 355 -4.74 11.96 20.87
N ASN A 356 -5.43 12.78 20.07
CA ASN A 356 -5.36 14.25 20.20
C ASN A 356 -6.18 14.82 21.39
N GLY A 357 -6.87 13.98 22.18
CA GLY A 357 -7.66 14.41 23.35
C GLY A 357 -8.75 15.46 23.07
N GLY A 358 -9.15 15.66 21.80
CA GLY A 358 -10.04 16.74 21.37
C GLY A 358 -9.38 18.13 21.23
N VAL A 359 -8.07 18.26 21.45
CA VAL A 359 -7.36 19.55 21.47
C VAL A 359 -6.99 20.01 20.05
N GLU A 360 -7.83 20.83 19.42
CA GLU A 360 -7.53 21.41 18.09
C GLU A 360 -6.59 22.65 18.17
N ASN A 361 -5.44 22.54 18.83
CA ASN A 361 -4.47 23.63 18.96
C ASN A 361 -3.27 23.46 18.02
N SER A 362 -2.98 24.47 17.20
CA SER A 362 -1.82 24.45 16.30
C SER A 362 -0.47 24.44 17.02
N LYS A 363 -0.38 24.99 18.25
CA LYS A 363 0.86 24.94 19.04
C LYS A 363 1.12 23.53 19.57
N TYR A 364 0.06 22.85 20.05
CA TYR A 364 0.14 21.45 20.43
C TYR A 364 0.52 20.56 19.25
N ALA A 365 -0.06 20.79 18.07
CA ALA A 365 0.33 20.07 16.86
C ALA A 365 1.81 20.32 16.47
N GLU A 366 2.30 21.55 16.62
CA GLU A 366 3.72 21.89 16.41
C GLU A 366 4.63 21.14 17.39
N GLU A 367 4.28 21.14 18.68
CA GLU A 367 5.01 20.43 19.75
C GLU A 367 5.05 18.91 19.50
N VAL A 368 3.92 18.26 19.23
CA VAL A 368 3.83 16.81 19.00
C VAL A 368 4.51 16.38 17.69
N ILE A 369 4.41 17.18 16.62
CA ILE A 369 5.12 16.89 15.36
C ILE A 369 6.64 17.01 15.59
N TRP A 370 7.10 18.01 16.34
CA TRP A 370 8.52 18.19 16.63
C TRP A 370 9.07 17.11 17.57
N GLU A 371 8.33 16.74 18.62
CA GLU A 371 8.63 15.59 19.48
C GLU A 371 8.85 14.35 18.61
N MET A 372 7.96 14.08 17.65
CA MET A 372 8.08 12.94 16.74
C MET A 372 9.30 13.02 15.81
N VAL A 373 9.66 14.21 15.33
CA VAL A 373 10.93 14.39 14.59
C VAL A 373 12.10 14.01 15.48
N THR A 374 12.15 14.50 16.73
CA THR A 374 13.25 14.19 17.66
C THR A 374 13.28 12.72 18.09
N GLU A 375 12.13 12.06 18.27
CA GLU A 375 12.01 10.63 18.57
C GLU A 375 12.65 9.78 17.46
N VAL A 376 12.38 10.13 16.19
CA VAL A 376 12.86 9.39 15.01
C VAL A 376 14.31 9.73 14.63
N THR A 377 14.75 10.99 14.80
CA THR A 377 16.12 11.41 14.43
C THR A 377 17.16 11.21 15.52
N GLY A 378 16.75 11.11 16.79
CA GLY A 378 17.66 11.27 17.92
C GLY A 378 18.38 12.62 17.84
N SER A 379 19.71 12.61 17.85
CA SER A 379 20.54 13.83 17.81
C SER A 379 20.66 14.51 16.43
N VAL A 380 20.30 13.84 15.32
CA VAL A 380 20.58 14.34 13.95
C VAL A 380 19.29 14.80 13.25
N VAL A 381 18.68 15.86 13.78
CA VAL A 381 17.39 16.41 13.29
C VAL A 381 17.38 16.77 11.80
N GLN A 382 18.54 17.06 11.21
CA GLN A 382 18.71 17.38 9.78
C GLN A 382 18.45 16.18 8.84
N ARG A 383 18.24 14.98 9.39
CA ARG A 383 17.76 13.80 8.63
C ARG A 383 16.27 13.92 8.27
N CYS A 384 15.47 14.64 9.07
CA CYS A 384 14.13 15.02 8.67
C CYS A 384 14.24 16.23 7.73
N VAL A 385 13.90 16.04 6.45
CA VAL A 385 14.01 17.08 5.41
C VAL A 385 12.66 17.69 5.02
N GLY A 386 11.57 17.24 5.65
CA GLY A 386 10.26 17.83 5.45
C GLY A 386 9.14 17.08 6.16
N ILE A 387 8.01 17.76 6.32
CA ILE A 387 6.79 17.23 6.94
C ILE A 387 5.63 17.34 5.94
N VAL A 388 4.72 16.37 5.91
CA VAL A 388 3.43 16.48 5.20
C VAL A 388 2.28 16.17 6.15
N ALA A 389 1.30 17.07 6.25
CA ALA A 389 0.13 16.88 7.12
C ALA A 389 -1.21 17.31 6.51
N ASP A 390 -2.29 16.70 6.96
CA ASP A 390 -3.67 17.01 6.57
C ASP A 390 -4.18 18.38 7.08
N LYS A 391 -3.59 18.91 8.15
CA LYS A 391 -3.99 20.18 8.78
C LYS A 391 -2.81 21.12 9.09
N PHE A 392 -3.14 22.27 9.67
CA PHE A 392 -2.22 23.26 10.24
C PHE A 392 -1.15 23.88 9.34
N LYS A 393 -1.24 23.75 8.00
CA LYS A 393 -0.32 24.38 7.02
C LYS A 393 0.07 25.82 7.36
N ALA A 394 -0.92 26.69 7.61
CA ALA A 394 -0.69 28.12 7.80
C ALA A 394 -0.10 28.50 9.19
N LYS A 395 0.03 27.54 10.11
CA LYS A 395 0.57 27.72 11.47
C LYS A 395 1.70 26.71 11.72
N ALA A 396 1.44 25.58 12.36
CA ALA A 396 2.44 24.60 12.80
C ALA A 396 3.49 24.26 11.72
N LEU A 397 3.05 23.85 10.52
CA LEU A 397 3.98 23.47 9.44
C LEU A 397 4.88 24.64 9.01
N ARG A 398 4.29 25.84 8.85
CA ARG A 398 5.01 27.06 8.50
C ARG A 398 5.97 27.50 9.61
N ASN A 399 5.57 27.39 10.87
CA ASN A 399 6.42 27.74 12.02
C ASN A 399 7.67 26.84 12.06
N LEU A 400 7.49 25.52 11.93
CA LEU A 400 8.60 24.56 11.87
C LEU A 400 9.51 24.80 10.66
N GLU A 401 8.97 25.19 9.51
CA GLU A 401 9.76 25.48 8.31
C GLU A 401 10.56 26.80 8.40
N VAL A 402 10.04 27.77 9.17
CA VAL A 402 10.76 29.01 9.50
C VAL A 402 11.86 28.76 10.54
N GLN A 403 11.61 27.93 11.55
CA GLN A 403 12.60 27.55 12.57
C GLN A 403 13.71 26.66 12.00
N HIS A 404 13.40 25.82 11.02
CA HIS A 404 14.31 24.82 10.47
C HIS A 404 14.44 24.98 8.95
N HIS A 405 15.34 25.89 8.54
CA HIS A 405 15.47 26.34 7.15
C HIS A 405 15.76 25.22 6.12
N TRP A 406 16.27 24.07 6.54
CA TRP A 406 16.53 22.90 5.68
C TRP A 406 15.29 22.04 5.40
N MET A 407 14.17 22.27 6.11
CA MET A 407 12.94 21.50 5.95
C MET A 407 11.99 22.12 4.93
N VAL A 408 11.13 21.28 4.35
CA VAL A 408 10.03 21.64 3.45
C VAL A 408 8.72 21.05 3.98
N ASN A 409 7.81 21.88 4.46
CA ASN A 409 6.61 21.43 5.16
C ASN A 409 5.33 21.73 4.35
N THR A 410 4.59 20.69 3.98
CA THR A 410 3.54 20.77 2.98
C THR A 410 2.18 20.29 3.49
N ALA A 411 1.11 20.84 2.93
CA ALA A 411 -0.24 20.32 3.17
C ALA A 411 -0.51 19.11 2.27
N CYS A 412 -1.18 18.11 2.83
CA CYS A 412 -1.67 16.95 2.09
C CYS A 412 -2.60 17.37 0.92
N GLN A 413 -2.25 16.96 -0.29
CA GLN A 413 -3.03 17.27 -1.50
C GLN A 413 -4.36 16.53 -1.55
N LEU A 414 -4.45 15.34 -0.94
CA LEU A 414 -5.73 14.65 -0.74
C LEU A 414 -6.72 15.59 -0.02
N GLN A 415 -6.31 16.15 1.12
CA GLN A 415 -7.12 17.10 1.87
C GLN A 415 -7.30 18.44 1.14
N GLY A 416 -6.32 18.87 0.36
CA GLY A 416 -6.39 20.04 -0.52
C GLY A 416 -7.53 19.94 -1.54
N LEU A 417 -7.61 18.83 -2.27
CA LEU A 417 -8.66 18.52 -3.24
C LEU A 417 -10.02 18.28 -2.58
N THR A 418 -10.06 17.50 -1.49
CA THR A 418 -11.29 17.26 -0.70
C THR A 418 -11.97 18.55 -0.27
N SER A 419 -11.17 19.53 0.16
CA SER A 419 -11.69 20.83 0.63
C SER A 419 -12.34 21.65 -0.49
N LEU A 420 -12.08 21.32 -1.76
CA LEU A 420 -12.68 22.00 -2.90
C LEU A 420 -14.18 21.70 -3.02
N ILE A 421 -14.63 20.49 -2.65
CA ILE A 421 -16.06 20.14 -2.61
C ILE A 421 -16.79 21.09 -1.63
N LYS A 422 -16.18 21.37 -0.47
CA LYS A 422 -16.71 22.34 0.49
C LYS A 422 -16.70 23.76 -0.08
N ASP A 423 -15.63 24.18 -0.77
CA ASP A 423 -15.58 25.51 -1.37
C ASP A 423 -16.63 25.68 -2.47
N PHE A 424 -16.83 24.68 -3.34
CA PHE A 424 -17.91 24.70 -4.33
C PHE A 424 -19.29 24.78 -3.67
N ASN A 425 -19.56 23.96 -2.65
CA ASN A 425 -20.82 24.03 -1.91
C ASN A 425 -21.06 25.38 -1.22
N CYS A 426 -20.01 26.07 -0.75
CA CYS A 426 -20.13 27.37 -0.10
C CYS A 426 -20.14 28.56 -1.06
N GLU A 427 -19.56 28.44 -2.26
CA GLU A 427 -19.33 29.57 -3.18
C GLU A 427 -20.10 29.47 -4.52
N LEU A 428 -20.53 28.28 -4.98
CA LEU A 428 -21.40 28.12 -6.16
C LEU A 428 -22.89 28.10 -5.76
N PRO A 429 -23.72 29.07 -6.20
CA PRO A 429 -25.15 29.10 -5.89
C PRO A 429 -25.92 27.84 -6.31
N LEU A 430 -25.48 27.18 -7.40
CA LEU A 430 -26.06 25.95 -7.92
C LEU A 430 -26.17 24.83 -6.87
N PHE A 431 -25.16 24.69 -5.99
CA PHE A 431 -25.19 23.66 -4.95
C PHE A 431 -26.38 23.87 -4.01
N ARG A 432 -26.61 25.11 -3.58
CA ARG A 432 -27.74 25.45 -2.70
C ARG A 432 -29.08 25.10 -3.33
N VAL A 433 -29.29 25.51 -4.59
CA VAL A 433 -30.54 25.26 -5.33
C VAL A 433 -30.81 23.76 -5.46
N VAL A 434 -29.80 22.97 -5.89
CA VAL A 434 -29.94 21.52 -6.04
C VAL A 434 -30.21 20.84 -4.71
N ILE A 435 -29.54 21.24 -3.62
CA ILE A 435 -29.76 20.68 -2.28
C ILE A 435 -31.17 20.98 -1.79
N GLU A 436 -31.63 22.24 -1.88
CA GLU A 436 -32.98 22.64 -1.46
C GLU A 436 -34.06 21.89 -2.25
N ASN A 437 -33.89 21.77 -3.58
CA ASN A 437 -34.84 21.06 -4.45
C ASN A 437 -34.85 19.54 -4.21
N CYS A 438 -33.69 18.89 -4.09
CA CYS A 438 -33.62 17.44 -3.82
C CYS A 438 -34.20 17.10 -2.45
N LEU A 439 -33.91 17.91 -1.42
CA LEU A 439 -34.52 17.73 -0.09
C LEU A 439 -36.04 17.91 -0.14
N LYS A 440 -36.55 18.84 -0.96
CA LYS A 440 -37.99 19.06 -1.10
C LYS A 440 -38.70 17.88 -1.76
N VAL A 441 -38.15 17.35 -2.85
CA VAL A 441 -38.66 16.13 -3.53
C VAL A 441 -38.61 14.92 -2.59
N ALA A 442 -37.47 14.69 -1.93
CA ALA A 442 -37.28 13.55 -1.03
C ALA A 442 -38.23 13.59 0.17
N ASN A 443 -38.28 14.72 0.91
CA ASN A 443 -39.20 14.86 2.04
C ASN A 443 -40.66 14.72 1.65
N PHE A 444 -41.06 15.15 0.44
CA PHE A 444 -42.44 14.99 0.01
C PHE A 444 -42.80 13.52 -0.22
N ILE A 445 -41.95 12.78 -0.92
CA ILE A 445 -42.14 11.34 -1.22
C ILE A 445 -42.08 10.48 0.05
N ASP A 446 -41.17 10.78 0.98
CA ASP A 446 -40.92 9.94 2.16
C ASP A 446 -41.96 10.15 3.28
N ASN A 447 -42.58 11.33 3.37
CA ASN A 447 -43.57 11.63 4.40
C ASN A 447 -45.02 11.32 3.97
N GLU A 448 -45.37 11.44 2.69
CA GLU A 448 -46.73 11.19 2.22
C GLU A 448 -47.00 9.69 2.05
N LEU A 449 -47.85 9.12 2.92
CA LEU A 449 -48.03 7.67 3.06
C LEU A 449 -48.43 6.97 1.75
N HIS A 450 -49.32 7.58 0.97
CA HIS A 450 -49.75 6.97 -0.29
C HIS A 450 -48.60 6.95 -1.30
N LEU A 451 -47.93 8.10 -1.49
CA LEU A 451 -46.83 8.23 -2.44
C LEU A 451 -45.62 7.38 -2.05
N ARG A 452 -45.31 7.30 -0.75
CA ARG A 452 -44.27 6.42 -0.21
C ARG A 452 -44.49 4.95 -0.59
N SER A 453 -45.74 4.48 -0.53
CA SER A 453 -46.08 3.10 -0.91
C SER A 453 -45.92 2.84 -2.42
N VAL A 454 -46.30 3.81 -3.25
CA VAL A 454 -46.16 3.76 -4.72
C VAL A 454 -44.69 3.85 -5.13
N PHE A 455 -43.92 4.74 -4.50
CA PHE A 455 -42.48 4.89 -4.71
C PHE A 455 -41.72 3.61 -4.38
N LEU A 456 -41.97 3.03 -3.20
CA LEU A 456 -41.35 1.75 -2.80
C LEU A 456 -41.69 0.62 -3.78
N LYS A 457 -42.95 0.53 -4.22
CA LYS A 457 -43.38 -0.43 -5.25
C LYS A 457 -42.61 -0.26 -6.56
N TYR A 458 -42.48 0.96 -7.07
CA TYR A 458 -41.75 1.20 -8.32
C TYR A 458 -40.23 1.08 -8.18
N ARG A 459 -39.65 1.43 -7.02
CA ARG A 459 -38.23 1.22 -6.74
C ARG A 459 -37.87 -0.27 -6.72
N MET A 460 -38.69 -1.10 -6.04
CA MET A 460 -38.54 -2.55 -6.08
C MET A 460 -38.65 -3.10 -7.50
N GLN A 461 -39.58 -2.61 -8.32
CA GLN A 461 -39.78 -3.09 -9.70
C GLN A 461 -38.68 -2.68 -10.70
N GLU A 462 -38.03 -1.53 -10.51
CA GLU A 462 -36.96 -1.08 -11.43
C GLU A 462 -35.54 -1.42 -10.97
N MET A 463 -35.32 -1.63 -9.67
CA MET A 463 -33.96 -1.63 -9.09
C MET A 463 -33.65 -2.79 -8.13
N ASP A 464 -34.61 -3.71 -7.88
CA ASP A 464 -34.50 -4.81 -6.90
C ASP A 464 -33.99 -4.38 -5.49
N CYS A 465 -34.16 -3.10 -5.13
CA CYS A 465 -33.70 -2.55 -3.85
C CYS A 465 -34.82 -1.82 -3.09
N GLY A 466 -34.98 -2.19 -1.82
CA GLY A 466 -35.90 -1.54 -0.88
C GLY A 466 -35.30 -0.29 -0.25
N GLY A 467 -36.17 0.59 0.25
CA GLY A 467 -35.78 1.75 1.06
C GLY A 467 -36.30 3.09 0.55
N LEU A 468 -36.29 4.07 1.44
CA LEU A 468 -36.65 5.47 1.19
C LEU A 468 -35.46 6.25 0.62
N ILE A 469 -35.66 7.53 0.30
CA ILE A 469 -34.56 8.42 -0.06
C ILE A 469 -33.81 8.81 1.22
N ARG A 470 -32.47 8.80 1.22
CA ARG A 470 -31.68 9.19 2.40
C ARG A 470 -31.77 10.71 2.61
N VAL A 471 -32.60 11.15 3.55
CA VAL A 471 -32.75 12.56 3.96
C VAL A 471 -31.92 12.85 5.24
N PRO A 472 -31.25 14.02 5.36
CA PRO A 472 -30.53 14.42 6.57
C PRO A 472 -31.46 14.57 7.77
N SER A 473 -30.93 14.32 8.98
CA SER A 473 -31.65 14.64 10.22
C SER A 473 -31.96 16.14 10.30
N PRO A 474 -33.14 16.58 10.80
CA PRO A 474 -33.48 18.00 10.98
C PRO A 474 -32.50 18.79 11.88
N LYS A 475 -31.68 18.11 12.68
CA LYS A 475 -30.62 18.73 13.51
C LYS A 475 -29.36 19.08 12.71
N CYS A 476 -29.22 18.60 11.47
CA CYS A 476 -28.05 18.80 10.63
C CYS A 476 -28.32 19.88 9.57
N ASP A 477 -27.38 20.81 9.39
CA ASP A 477 -27.43 21.82 8.34
C ASP A 477 -26.74 21.30 7.06
N PRO A 478 -27.48 20.97 5.98
CA PRO A 478 -26.92 20.37 4.78
C PRO A 478 -26.08 21.36 3.95
N LEU A 479 -26.34 22.67 4.08
CA LEU A 479 -25.59 23.73 3.41
C LEU A 479 -24.24 23.97 4.10
N LYS A 480 -24.15 23.77 5.42
CA LYS A 480 -22.87 23.80 6.16
C LYS A 480 -22.08 22.49 6.04
N ASN A 481 -22.77 21.36 5.86
CA ASN A 481 -22.16 20.04 5.72
C ASN A 481 -22.70 19.25 4.52
N PHE A 482 -22.17 19.51 3.33
CA PHE A 482 -22.54 18.79 2.10
C PHE A 482 -22.40 17.25 2.21
N GLY A 483 -21.58 16.74 3.13
CA GLY A 483 -21.48 15.30 3.40
C GLY A 483 -22.81 14.65 3.81
N VAL A 484 -23.72 15.38 4.48
CA VAL A 484 -25.06 14.85 4.79
C VAL A 484 -26.05 15.02 3.62
N ALA A 485 -25.84 16.00 2.74
CA ALA A 485 -26.70 16.25 1.59
C ALA A 485 -26.43 15.30 0.41
N PHE A 486 -25.17 14.90 0.22
CA PHE A 486 -24.75 14.06 -0.92
C PHE A 486 -25.52 12.74 -1.07
N PRO A 487 -25.84 11.97 0.01
CA PRO A 487 -26.73 10.81 -0.08
C PRO A 487 -28.08 11.11 -0.75
N THR A 488 -28.72 12.24 -0.42
CA THR A 488 -30.02 12.63 -0.96
C THR A 488 -29.94 12.93 -2.46
N LEU A 489 -28.88 13.61 -2.89
CA LEU A 489 -28.63 13.92 -4.30
C LEU A 489 -28.37 12.64 -5.10
N GLU A 490 -27.57 11.72 -4.54
CA GLU A 490 -27.26 10.43 -5.15
C GLU A 490 -28.50 9.55 -5.30
N ASP A 491 -29.31 9.44 -4.23
CA ASP A 491 -30.54 8.67 -4.23
C ASP A 491 -31.57 9.27 -5.20
N THR A 492 -31.82 10.58 -5.13
CA THR A 492 -32.73 11.30 -6.05
C THR A 492 -32.34 11.09 -7.50
N LEU A 493 -31.04 11.17 -7.84
CA LEU A 493 -30.56 10.95 -9.20
C LEU A 493 -30.66 9.48 -9.63
N SER A 494 -30.35 8.54 -8.72
CA SER A 494 -30.46 7.09 -8.99
C SER A 494 -31.91 6.65 -9.22
N CYS A 495 -32.85 7.26 -8.49
CA CYS A 495 -34.28 6.99 -8.55
C CYS A 495 -35.03 7.90 -9.54
N ALA A 496 -34.34 8.65 -10.41
CA ALA A 496 -34.97 9.67 -11.27
C ALA A 496 -36.17 9.14 -12.08
N ARG A 497 -36.05 7.95 -12.67
CA ARG A 497 -37.14 7.28 -13.42
C ARG A 497 -38.31 6.87 -12.52
N VAL A 498 -38.01 6.32 -11.35
CA VAL A 498 -39.01 5.95 -10.33
C VAL A 498 -39.79 7.19 -9.89
N ILE A 499 -39.10 8.29 -9.58
CA ILE A 499 -39.70 9.57 -9.17
C ILE A 499 -40.58 10.13 -10.30
N GLN A 500 -40.11 10.12 -11.54
CA GLN A 500 -40.90 10.53 -12.70
C GLN A 500 -42.17 9.69 -12.89
N ARG A 501 -42.11 8.36 -12.71
CA ARG A 501 -43.30 7.50 -12.73
C ARG A 501 -44.29 7.82 -11.61
N VAL A 502 -43.82 8.03 -10.37
CA VAL A 502 -44.68 8.38 -9.24
C VAL A 502 -45.47 9.67 -9.52
N VAL A 503 -44.84 10.68 -10.12
CA VAL A 503 -45.49 11.94 -10.51
C VAL A 503 -46.49 11.78 -11.67
N MET A 504 -46.41 10.69 -12.44
CA MET A 504 -47.35 10.38 -13.54
C MET A 504 -48.56 9.54 -13.10
N GLU A 505 -48.62 9.06 -11.86
CA GLU A 505 -49.75 8.31 -11.33
C GLU A 505 -51.01 9.17 -11.21
N ASP A 506 -52.18 8.57 -11.43
CA ASP A 506 -53.46 9.28 -11.33
C ASP A 506 -53.76 9.73 -9.90
N GLY A 507 -53.35 8.96 -8.88
CA GLY A 507 -53.43 9.38 -7.48
C GLY A 507 -52.58 10.63 -7.18
N PHE A 508 -51.40 10.76 -7.81
CA PHE A 508 -50.55 11.94 -7.68
C PHE A 508 -51.18 13.15 -8.40
N LYS A 509 -51.76 12.96 -9.59
CA LYS A 509 -52.46 14.03 -10.33
C LYS A 509 -53.64 14.62 -9.55
N VAL A 510 -54.42 13.77 -8.87
CA VAL A 510 -55.52 14.22 -8.00
C VAL A 510 -54.97 15.03 -6.83
N MET A 511 -53.90 14.55 -6.17
CA MET A 511 -53.23 15.28 -5.08
C MET A 511 -52.73 16.67 -5.51
N CYS A 512 -52.23 16.84 -6.75
CA CYS A 512 -51.85 18.15 -7.30
C CYS A 512 -53.01 19.14 -7.49
N MET A 513 -54.27 18.70 -7.44
CA MET A 513 -55.43 19.60 -7.46
C MET A 513 -55.65 20.27 -6.10
N GLU A 514 -55.39 19.53 -5.01
CA GLU A 514 -55.66 19.94 -3.63
C GLU A 514 -54.44 20.58 -2.96
N ASP A 515 -53.25 19.98 -3.08
CA ASP A 515 -52.03 20.43 -2.42
C ASP A 515 -51.13 21.29 -3.34
N PRO A 516 -50.86 22.57 -2.98
CA PRO A 516 -49.87 23.39 -3.67
C PRO A 516 -48.45 22.80 -3.68
N LEU A 517 -48.03 22.08 -2.64
CA LEU A 517 -46.69 21.50 -2.53
C LEU A 517 -46.53 20.33 -3.52
N ALA A 518 -47.51 19.42 -3.59
CA ALA A 518 -47.59 18.38 -4.61
C ALA A 518 -47.43 18.94 -6.03
N ARG A 519 -48.13 20.04 -6.34
CA ARG A 519 -48.05 20.71 -7.65
C ARG A 519 -46.68 21.30 -7.94
N GLU A 520 -46.00 21.85 -6.93
CA GLU A 520 -44.65 22.37 -7.08
C GLU A 520 -43.62 21.24 -7.29
N VAL A 521 -43.75 20.13 -6.55
CA VAL A 521 -42.94 18.91 -6.74
C VAL A 521 -43.17 18.31 -8.12
N ALA A 522 -44.42 18.28 -8.61
CA ALA A 522 -44.74 17.88 -9.98
C ALA A 522 -43.98 18.72 -11.01
N GLY A 523 -44.03 20.05 -10.87
CA GLY A 523 -43.36 21.00 -11.75
C GLY A 523 -41.83 20.87 -11.72
N MET A 524 -41.24 20.63 -10.55
CA MET A 524 -39.81 20.35 -10.43
C MET A 524 -39.42 19.03 -11.12
N VAL A 525 -40.14 17.94 -10.87
CA VAL A 525 -39.84 16.62 -11.45
C VAL A 525 -40.04 16.58 -12.97
N GLN A 526 -40.98 17.36 -13.51
CA GLN A 526 -41.22 17.49 -14.95
C GLN A 526 -40.24 18.47 -15.65
N ASN A 527 -39.49 19.27 -14.90
CA ASN A 527 -38.54 20.22 -15.46
C ASN A 527 -37.18 19.55 -15.75
N GLU A 528 -36.81 19.42 -17.03
CA GLU A 528 -35.51 18.89 -17.45
C GLU A 528 -34.32 19.66 -16.86
N GLY A 529 -34.49 20.96 -16.59
CA GLY A 529 -33.50 21.81 -15.95
C GLY A 529 -33.11 21.34 -14.56
N PHE A 530 -34.08 20.88 -13.74
CA PHE A 530 -33.81 20.35 -12.40
C PHE A 530 -32.89 19.12 -12.44
N TRP A 531 -33.16 18.18 -13.36
CA TRP A 531 -32.35 16.99 -13.54
C TRP A 531 -30.95 17.31 -14.08
N ASN A 532 -30.84 18.25 -15.02
CA ASN A 532 -29.55 18.71 -15.54
C ASN A 532 -28.70 19.42 -14.47
N GLU A 533 -29.31 20.26 -13.64
CA GLU A 533 -28.64 20.93 -12.50
C GLU A 533 -28.17 19.91 -11.44
N LEU A 534 -28.99 18.91 -11.12
CA LEU A 534 -28.62 17.81 -10.24
C LEU A 534 -27.44 17.00 -10.79
N GLU A 535 -27.49 16.63 -12.08
CA GLU A 535 -26.37 15.93 -12.74
C GLU A 535 -25.10 16.80 -12.77
N ALA A 536 -25.21 18.12 -12.93
CA ALA A 536 -24.09 19.05 -12.88
C ALA A 536 -23.40 19.02 -11.51
N VAL A 537 -24.14 19.13 -10.41
CA VAL A 537 -23.57 19.08 -9.05
C VAL A 537 -22.99 17.69 -8.75
N TYR A 538 -23.72 16.62 -9.05
CA TYR A 538 -23.28 15.24 -8.78
C TYR A 538 -22.01 14.88 -9.57
N SER A 539 -21.94 15.26 -10.85
CA SER A 539 -20.76 15.01 -11.71
C SER A 539 -19.53 15.78 -11.26
N LEU A 540 -19.65 17.05 -10.83
CA LEU A 540 -18.51 17.82 -10.29
C LEU A 540 -17.96 17.18 -9.01
N VAL A 541 -18.84 16.73 -8.11
CA VAL A 541 -18.43 16.04 -6.88
C VAL A 541 -17.73 14.73 -7.21
N ARG A 542 -18.24 13.94 -8.17
CA ARG A 542 -17.61 12.70 -8.63
C ARG A 542 -16.27 12.92 -9.31
N LEU A 543 -16.12 13.98 -10.10
CA LEU A 543 -14.86 14.40 -10.72
C LEU A 543 -13.79 14.64 -9.65
N VAL A 544 -14.11 15.43 -8.62
CA VAL A 544 -13.17 15.70 -7.52
C VAL A 544 -12.90 14.44 -6.68
N LYS A 545 -13.93 13.64 -6.35
CA LYS A 545 -13.77 12.36 -5.63
C LYS A 545 -12.88 11.37 -6.40
N GLY A 546 -13.02 11.29 -7.73
CA GLY A 546 -12.18 10.45 -8.58
C GLY A 546 -10.72 10.88 -8.56
N MET A 547 -10.44 12.18 -8.70
CA MET A 547 -9.07 12.70 -8.60
C MET A 547 -8.45 12.51 -7.21
N VAL A 548 -9.25 12.60 -6.15
CA VAL A 548 -8.83 12.24 -4.78
C VAL A 548 -8.42 10.76 -4.72
N GLN A 549 -9.24 9.84 -5.25
CA GLN A 549 -8.97 8.41 -5.24
C GLN A 549 -7.70 8.05 -6.04
N ASP A 550 -7.49 8.71 -7.18
CA ASP A 550 -6.25 8.60 -7.96
C ASP A 550 -5.03 9.08 -7.14
N VAL A 551 -5.12 10.25 -6.48
CA VAL A 551 -4.05 10.81 -5.63
C VAL A 551 -3.75 9.92 -4.42
N GLU A 552 -4.76 9.30 -3.81
CA GLU A 552 -4.59 8.36 -2.70
C GLU A 552 -3.89 7.06 -3.16
N THR A 553 -4.29 6.55 -4.33
CA THR A 553 -3.74 5.31 -4.90
C THR A 553 -2.30 5.50 -5.38
N GLU A 554 -2.01 6.61 -6.07
CA GLU A 554 -0.71 6.88 -6.69
C GLU A 554 0.31 7.51 -5.72
N ARG A 555 -0.12 8.05 -4.56
CA ARG A 555 0.69 8.77 -3.56
C ARG A 555 1.75 9.71 -4.17
N PRO A 556 1.34 10.69 -4.99
CA PRO A 556 2.23 11.49 -5.81
C PRO A 556 3.30 12.23 -4.99
N LEU A 557 4.46 12.41 -5.62
CA LEU A 557 5.56 13.23 -5.14
C LEU A 557 5.25 14.72 -5.41
N ILE A 558 5.85 15.64 -4.65
CA ILE A 558 5.49 17.07 -4.72
C ILE A 558 5.72 17.72 -6.09
N GLY A 559 6.63 17.19 -6.91
CA GLY A 559 6.84 17.66 -8.30
C GLY A 559 5.63 17.42 -9.20
N ARG A 560 4.78 16.43 -8.90
CA ARG A 560 3.55 16.14 -9.67
C ARG A 560 2.41 17.11 -9.35
N CYS A 561 2.50 17.89 -8.25
CA CYS A 561 1.40 18.72 -7.76
C CYS A 561 0.92 19.75 -8.79
N LEU A 562 1.84 20.47 -9.46
CA LEU A 562 1.44 21.48 -10.46
C LEU A 562 0.59 20.85 -11.57
N SER A 563 1.04 19.73 -12.15
CA SER A 563 0.29 19.02 -13.20
C SER A 563 -1.08 18.51 -12.73
N LEU A 564 -1.21 18.08 -11.47
CA LEU A 564 -2.50 17.63 -10.92
C LEU A 564 -3.50 18.78 -10.79
N TRP A 565 -3.04 19.99 -10.42
CA TRP A 565 -3.91 21.17 -10.37
C TRP A 565 -4.27 21.68 -11.76
N GLU A 566 -3.38 21.60 -12.76
CA GLU A 566 -3.76 21.90 -14.15
C GLU A 566 -4.77 20.88 -14.72
N GLU A 567 -4.58 19.59 -14.44
CA GLU A 567 -5.53 18.54 -14.85
C GLU A 567 -6.94 18.79 -14.26
N LEU A 568 -7.00 19.23 -13.00
CA LEU A 568 -8.24 19.65 -12.35
C LEU A 568 -8.85 20.89 -13.04
N ARG A 569 -8.05 21.92 -13.35
CA ARG A 569 -8.55 23.12 -14.04
C ARG A 569 -9.17 22.76 -15.40
N SER A 570 -8.50 21.93 -16.20
CA SER A 570 -9.03 21.45 -17.48
C SER A 570 -10.35 20.70 -17.31
N LYS A 571 -10.41 19.73 -16.38
CA LYS A 571 -11.63 18.97 -16.10
C LYS A 571 -12.79 19.84 -15.60
N VAL A 572 -12.52 20.86 -14.79
CA VAL A 572 -13.54 21.83 -14.33
C VAL A 572 -14.00 22.74 -15.47
N LYS A 573 -13.11 23.16 -16.37
CA LYS A 573 -13.45 23.92 -17.58
C LYS A 573 -14.35 23.12 -18.54
N GLU A 574 -14.01 21.85 -18.77
CA GLU A 574 -14.85 20.91 -19.55
C GLU A 574 -16.24 20.73 -18.90
N TRP A 575 -16.29 20.59 -17.58
CA TRP A 575 -17.55 20.53 -16.82
C TRP A 575 -18.39 21.81 -16.96
N CYS A 576 -17.78 23.00 -16.85
CA CYS A 576 -18.46 24.27 -17.08
C CYS A 576 -19.08 24.35 -18.49
N GLY A 577 -18.34 23.90 -19.50
CA GLY A 577 -18.81 23.83 -20.89
C GLY A 577 -19.96 22.84 -21.08
N LYS A 578 -19.92 21.67 -20.42
CA LYS A 578 -21.01 20.67 -20.51
C LYS A 578 -22.34 21.19 -19.96
N TYR A 579 -22.31 21.89 -18.82
CA TYR A 579 -23.53 22.30 -18.10
C TYR A 579 -23.86 23.80 -18.22
N ASN A 580 -23.23 24.53 -19.14
CA ASN A 580 -23.41 25.97 -19.36
C ASN A 580 -23.19 26.84 -18.10
N ILE A 581 -22.25 26.43 -17.24
CA ILE A 581 -21.90 27.17 -16.02
C ILE A 581 -20.86 28.26 -16.32
N VAL A 582 -21.00 29.42 -15.69
CA VAL A 582 -20.08 30.57 -15.86
C VAL A 582 -18.67 30.20 -15.39
N GLU A 583 -17.79 29.89 -16.35
CA GLU A 583 -16.45 29.34 -16.13
C GLU A 583 -15.64 30.12 -15.08
N GLY A 584 -15.60 31.45 -15.22
CA GLY A 584 -14.79 32.32 -14.36
C GLY A 584 -15.18 32.30 -12.88
N HIS A 585 -16.39 31.84 -12.50
CA HIS A 585 -16.72 31.66 -11.10
C HIS A 585 -16.15 30.35 -10.53
N ALA A 586 -16.33 29.24 -11.24
CA ALA A 586 -15.78 27.94 -10.85
C ALA A 586 -14.24 27.97 -10.84
N GLU A 587 -13.62 28.56 -11.86
CA GLU A 587 -12.17 28.72 -11.95
C GLU A 587 -11.62 29.54 -10.77
N LYS A 588 -12.28 30.64 -10.41
CA LYS A 588 -11.89 31.48 -9.25
C LYS A 588 -11.91 30.69 -7.93
N ILE A 589 -12.84 29.75 -7.76
CA ILE A 589 -12.90 28.87 -6.58
C ILE A 589 -11.72 27.88 -6.58
N VAL A 590 -11.46 27.23 -7.72
CA VAL A 590 -10.30 26.34 -7.90
C VAL A 590 -8.99 27.09 -7.62
N GLU A 591 -8.81 28.29 -8.17
CA GLU A 591 -7.60 29.10 -8.02
C GLU A 591 -7.43 29.62 -6.58
N LYS A 592 -8.51 30.01 -5.90
CA LYS A 592 -8.52 30.36 -4.47
C LYS A 592 -8.07 29.17 -3.61
N ARG A 593 -8.46 27.95 -3.96
CA ARG A 593 -8.01 26.72 -3.28
C ARG A 593 -6.58 26.33 -3.65
N PHE A 594 -6.18 26.48 -4.91
CA PHE A 594 -4.80 26.30 -5.38
C PHE A 594 -3.84 27.19 -4.57
N ARG A 595 -4.09 28.50 -4.49
CA ARG A 595 -3.25 29.45 -3.72
C ARG A 595 -3.12 29.09 -2.24
N LYS A 596 -4.20 28.58 -1.61
CA LYS A 596 -4.15 28.09 -0.22
C LYS A 596 -3.21 26.87 -0.09
N ASN A 597 -3.18 25.98 -1.09
CA ASN A 597 -2.41 24.73 -1.06
C ASN A 597 -0.97 24.87 -1.60
N TYR A 598 -0.72 25.75 -2.58
CA TYR A 598 0.56 25.93 -3.26
C TYR A 598 1.75 26.09 -2.31
N HIS A 599 2.87 25.50 -2.69
CA HIS A 599 4.15 25.63 -2.00
C HIS A 599 5.27 25.80 -3.04
N PRO A 600 6.26 26.70 -2.84
CA PRO A 600 7.42 26.87 -3.72
C PRO A 600 8.11 25.55 -4.11
N ALA A 601 8.10 24.57 -3.20
CA ALA A 601 8.71 23.25 -3.42
C ALA A 601 8.08 22.44 -4.57
N TRP A 602 6.84 22.73 -4.96
CA TRP A 602 6.22 22.08 -6.12
C TRP A 602 6.92 22.50 -7.41
N ALA A 603 7.18 23.80 -7.58
CA ALA A 603 7.90 24.32 -8.75
C ALA A 603 9.36 23.86 -8.73
N ALA A 604 10.04 23.93 -7.58
CA ALA A 604 11.43 23.49 -7.47
C ALA A 604 11.59 21.98 -7.75
N ALA A 605 10.73 21.12 -7.19
CA ALA A 605 10.78 19.69 -7.46
C ALA A 605 10.39 19.37 -8.92
N PHE A 606 9.44 20.10 -9.51
CA PHE A 606 9.05 19.94 -10.93
C PHE A 606 10.19 20.29 -11.90
N ILE A 607 11.05 21.27 -11.56
CA ILE A 607 12.23 21.66 -12.34
C ILE A 607 13.43 20.73 -12.13
N LEU A 608 13.55 20.12 -10.94
CA LEU A 608 14.69 19.26 -10.59
C LEU A 608 14.45 17.76 -10.86
N ASP A 609 13.20 17.30 -10.97
CA ASP A 609 12.91 15.90 -11.26
C ASP A 609 13.09 15.58 -12.76
N PRO A 610 14.03 14.69 -13.15
CA PRO A 610 14.24 14.33 -14.55
C PRO A 610 13.00 13.76 -15.26
N LEU A 611 12.01 13.29 -14.50
CA LEU A 611 10.72 12.83 -15.01
C LEU A 611 9.94 13.88 -15.80
N TYR A 612 10.15 15.18 -15.53
CA TYR A 612 9.41 16.27 -16.20
C TYR A 612 10.23 17.03 -17.26
N LEU A 613 11.45 16.59 -17.57
CA LEU A 613 12.26 17.21 -18.62
C LEU A 613 11.56 17.16 -19.97
N VAL A 614 11.58 18.28 -20.69
CA VAL A 614 10.98 18.40 -22.01
C VAL A 614 12.08 18.35 -23.06
N LYS A 615 11.89 17.54 -24.09
CA LYS A 615 12.78 17.49 -25.24
C LYS A 615 12.65 18.78 -26.05
N ASP A 616 13.76 19.49 -26.23
CA ASP A 616 13.82 20.71 -27.04
C ASP A 616 14.00 20.40 -28.55
N ALA A 617 14.11 21.45 -29.37
CA ALA A 617 14.34 21.31 -30.81
C ALA A 617 15.75 20.78 -31.16
N SER A 618 16.74 20.93 -30.27
CA SER A 618 18.08 20.34 -30.45
C SER A 618 18.13 18.85 -30.05
N GLY A 619 17.08 18.35 -29.41
CA GLY A 619 16.94 16.97 -28.95
C GLY A 619 17.43 16.73 -27.51
N LYS A 620 17.87 17.77 -26.81
CA LYS A 620 18.24 17.75 -25.39
C LYS A 620 17.00 17.72 -24.50
N TYR A 621 17.12 17.12 -23.33
CA TYR A 621 16.04 17.06 -22.33
C TYR A 621 16.31 18.12 -21.26
N LEU A 622 15.57 19.24 -21.34
CA LEU A 622 15.79 20.43 -20.52
C LEU A 622 14.67 20.66 -19.48
N PRO A 623 14.96 21.34 -18.35
CA PRO A 623 13.95 21.63 -17.34
C PRO A 623 12.78 22.49 -17.87
N PRO A 624 11.52 22.16 -17.53
CA PRO A 624 10.31 22.76 -18.12
C PRO A 624 9.96 24.15 -17.58
N TYR A 625 10.92 25.09 -17.52
CA TYR A 625 10.69 26.47 -17.05
C TYR A 625 9.54 27.19 -17.77
N LYS A 626 9.32 26.90 -19.06
CA LYS A 626 8.20 27.45 -19.85
C LYS A 626 6.80 27.06 -19.33
N CYS A 627 6.71 26.08 -18.44
CA CYS A 627 5.48 25.65 -17.78
C CYS A 627 5.26 26.32 -16.40
N LEU A 628 6.15 27.22 -15.98
CA LEU A 628 6.04 27.99 -14.74
C LEU A 628 5.60 29.44 -15.00
N THR A 629 4.92 30.05 -14.03
CA THR A 629 4.74 31.51 -14.02
C THR A 629 6.02 32.23 -13.56
N ARG A 630 6.12 33.54 -13.81
CA ARG A 630 7.28 34.36 -13.39
C ARG A 630 7.48 34.39 -11.87
N GLU A 631 6.40 34.19 -11.11
CA GLU A 631 6.41 34.08 -9.65
C GLU A 631 6.96 32.71 -9.24
N GLN A 632 6.50 31.65 -9.90
CA GLN A 632 6.97 30.29 -9.68
C GLN A 632 8.45 30.12 -10.04
N GLU A 633 8.96 30.73 -11.12
CA GLU A 633 10.40 30.76 -11.41
C GLU A 633 11.20 31.37 -10.26
N LYS A 634 10.77 32.53 -9.74
CA LYS A 634 11.43 33.20 -8.58
C LYS A 634 11.35 32.37 -7.30
N ASP A 635 10.29 31.58 -7.14
CA ASP A 635 10.09 30.71 -5.99
C ASP A 635 11.04 29.48 -6.03
N VAL A 636 11.45 29.02 -7.22
CA VAL A 636 12.53 28.02 -7.38
C VAL A 636 13.83 28.56 -6.80
N ASP A 637 14.31 29.71 -7.29
CA ASP A 637 15.60 30.27 -6.89
C ASP A 637 15.65 30.58 -5.37
N LYS A 638 14.59 31.16 -4.82
CA LYS A 638 14.46 31.45 -3.38
C LYS A 638 14.44 30.19 -2.52
N LEU A 639 13.77 29.13 -2.96
CA LEU A 639 13.71 27.91 -2.16
C LEU A 639 15.05 27.18 -2.17
N LEU A 640 15.69 27.06 -3.34
CA LEU A 640 16.96 26.34 -3.45
C LEU A 640 18.08 27.05 -2.67
N THR A 641 18.09 28.39 -2.69
CA THR A 641 19.01 29.18 -1.83
C THR A 641 18.69 29.08 -0.33
N ARG A 642 17.42 28.93 0.08
CA ARG A 642 17.03 28.67 1.48
C ARG A 642 17.49 27.30 2.00
N LEU A 643 17.42 26.29 1.14
CA LEU A 643 17.78 24.89 1.46
C LEU A 643 19.30 24.62 1.42
N ALA A 644 20.06 25.49 0.76
CA ALA A 644 21.52 25.48 0.79
C ALA A 644 22.07 25.94 2.16
N SER A 645 23.34 25.64 2.43
CA SER A 645 24.10 26.41 3.43
C SER A 645 24.38 27.83 2.91
N ARG A 646 24.77 28.76 3.79
CA ARG A 646 25.10 30.15 3.38
C ARG A 646 26.26 30.19 2.40
N GLU A 647 27.18 29.26 2.56
CA GLU A 647 28.39 29.08 1.76
C GLU A 647 28.05 28.41 0.42
N GLU A 648 27.16 27.40 0.42
CA GLU A 648 26.73 26.67 -0.78
C GLU A 648 25.74 27.44 -1.66
N ALA A 649 25.04 28.46 -1.16
CA ALA A 649 23.92 29.12 -1.86
C ALA A 649 24.27 29.67 -3.26
N HIS A 650 25.46 30.27 -3.43
CA HIS A 650 25.93 30.76 -4.73
C HIS A 650 26.32 29.62 -5.69
N VAL A 651 26.88 28.52 -5.15
CA VAL A 651 27.20 27.30 -5.89
C VAL A 651 25.92 26.65 -6.42
N VAL A 652 24.87 26.56 -5.59
CA VAL A 652 23.55 26.04 -5.96
C VAL A 652 22.93 26.83 -7.12
N LEU A 653 23.04 28.17 -7.12
CA LEU A 653 22.55 28.98 -8.25
C LEU A 653 23.38 28.77 -9.53
N MET A 654 24.71 28.65 -9.43
CA MET A 654 25.57 28.36 -10.58
C MET A 654 25.27 26.97 -11.17
N GLU A 655 25.16 25.95 -10.30
CA GLU A 655 24.75 24.59 -10.67
C GLU A 655 23.34 24.57 -11.27
N LEU A 656 22.39 25.37 -10.76
CA LEU A 656 21.03 25.48 -11.32
C LEU A 656 21.03 26.10 -12.73
N MET A 657 21.86 27.12 -12.97
CA MET A 657 21.99 27.69 -14.32
C MET A 657 22.61 26.69 -15.30
N LYS A 658 23.59 25.89 -14.85
CA LYS A 658 24.14 24.76 -15.64
C LYS A 658 23.05 23.71 -15.94
N TRP A 659 22.25 23.32 -14.95
CA TRP A 659 21.14 22.38 -15.14
C TRP A 659 20.09 22.92 -16.13
N ARG A 660 19.79 24.22 -16.07
CA ARG A 660 18.85 24.90 -16.98
C ARG A 660 19.33 24.92 -18.45
N SER A 661 20.65 24.95 -18.69
CA SER A 661 21.23 25.03 -20.05
C SER A 661 21.65 23.68 -20.64
N GLU A 662 22.12 22.74 -19.82
CA GLU A 662 22.61 21.44 -20.25
C GLU A 662 21.54 20.34 -20.15
N GLY A 663 20.75 20.35 -19.07
CA GLY A 663 19.74 19.34 -18.77
C GLY A 663 20.34 17.94 -18.56
N LEU A 664 19.64 16.91 -19.05
CA LEU A 664 20.07 15.51 -18.97
C LEU A 664 20.29 14.91 -20.36
N ASP A 665 21.24 13.96 -20.44
CA ASP A 665 21.45 13.15 -21.63
C ASP A 665 20.17 12.41 -22.06
N PRO A 666 19.84 12.38 -23.37
CA PRO A 666 18.63 11.74 -23.87
C PRO A 666 18.42 10.28 -23.47
N LEU A 667 19.48 9.48 -23.31
CA LEU A 667 19.38 8.07 -22.93
C LEU A 667 18.90 7.93 -21.49
N TYR A 668 19.49 8.68 -20.56
CA TYR A 668 19.06 8.67 -19.16
C TYR A 668 17.68 9.31 -18.97
N ALA A 669 17.38 10.40 -19.69
CA ALA A 669 16.06 11.02 -19.65
C ALA A 669 14.96 10.05 -20.13
N GLN A 670 15.17 9.32 -21.23
CA GLN A 670 14.24 8.30 -21.71
C GLN A 670 14.12 7.12 -20.75
N ALA A 671 15.20 6.72 -20.07
CA ALA A 671 15.15 5.67 -19.06
C ALA A 671 14.35 6.07 -17.80
N VAL A 672 14.44 7.33 -17.36
CA VAL A 672 13.60 7.87 -16.27
C VAL A 672 12.13 7.97 -16.70
N GLN A 673 11.88 8.49 -17.92
CA GLN A 673 10.53 8.74 -18.43
C GLN A 673 9.85 7.51 -19.03
N MET A 674 10.52 6.34 -19.04
CA MET A 674 9.95 5.09 -19.54
C MET A 674 8.68 4.74 -18.75
N LYS A 675 7.58 4.52 -19.48
CA LYS A 675 6.32 4.06 -18.88
C LYS A 675 6.03 2.61 -19.28
N GLN A 676 5.47 1.85 -18.35
CA GLN A 676 5.00 0.49 -18.56
C GLN A 676 3.55 0.38 -18.09
N LYS A 677 2.82 -0.57 -18.68
CA LYS A 677 1.44 -0.85 -18.28
C LYS A 677 1.47 -1.64 -16.96
N ASP A 678 0.88 -1.07 -15.92
CA ASP A 678 0.66 -1.72 -14.64
C ASP A 678 -0.18 -2.99 -14.86
N PRO A 679 0.29 -4.19 -14.44
CA PRO A 679 -0.44 -5.43 -14.65
C PRO A 679 -1.73 -5.55 -13.82
N VAL A 680 -1.84 -4.79 -12.71
CA VAL A 680 -3.01 -4.81 -11.82
C VAL A 680 -4.01 -3.73 -12.22
N THR A 681 -3.56 -2.48 -12.41
CA THR A 681 -4.47 -1.35 -12.71
C THR A 681 -4.69 -1.09 -14.20
N GLY A 682 -3.85 -1.64 -15.08
CA GLY A 682 -3.88 -1.38 -16.51
C GLY A 682 -3.47 0.04 -16.93
N LYS A 683 -3.18 0.94 -15.97
CA LYS A 683 -2.70 2.31 -16.23
C LYS A 683 -1.22 2.32 -16.65
N MET A 684 -0.79 3.32 -17.40
CA MET A 684 0.63 3.53 -17.74
C MET A 684 1.35 4.25 -16.59
N LYS A 685 2.21 3.54 -15.86
CA LYS A 685 3.02 4.07 -14.75
C LYS A 685 4.51 4.16 -15.13
N VAL A 686 5.28 4.96 -14.39
CA VAL A 686 6.74 5.03 -14.55
C VAL A 686 7.36 3.67 -14.25
N ALA A 687 8.21 3.18 -15.16
CA ALA A 687 8.79 1.84 -15.12
C ALA A 687 9.70 1.61 -13.89
N ASN A 688 10.42 2.64 -13.48
CA ASN A 688 11.25 2.63 -12.28
C ASN A 688 11.10 3.98 -11.55
N PRO A 689 10.24 4.07 -10.53
CA PRO A 689 10.01 5.30 -9.76
C PRO A 689 11.26 5.87 -9.07
N LEU A 690 12.32 5.08 -8.89
CA LEU A 690 13.56 5.53 -8.24
C LEU A 690 14.58 6.12 -9.23
N SER A 691 14.38 5.97 -10.55
CA SER A 691 15.33 6.44 -11.57
C SER A 691 15.69 7.92 -11.43
N SER A 692 14.71 8.79 -11.15
CA SER A 692 14.94 10.23 -10.97
C SER A 692 15.98 10.53 -9.88
N ARG A 693 15.89 9.84 -8.74
CA ARG A 693 16.85 9.95 -7.64
C ARG A 693 18.21 9.37 -8.05
N LEU A 694 18.21 8.16 -8.61
CA LEU A 694 19.45 7.45 -8.96
C LEU A 694 20.27 8.22 -10.00
N VAL A 695 19.63 8.92 -10.95
CA VAL A 695 20.30 9.79 -11.92
C VAL A 695 21.02 10.96 -11.22
N TRP A 696 20.40 11.60 -10.23
CA TRP A 696 21.08 12.62 -9.41
C TRP A 696 22.25 12.06 -8.58
N GLU A 697 22.15 10.82 -8.11
CA GLU A 697 23.19 10.16 -7.30
C GLU A 697 24.34 9.57 -8.13
N THR A 698 24.20 9.44 -9.45
CA THR A 698 25.18 8.76 -10.32
C THR A 698 25.56 9.59 -11.56
N CYS A 699 24.62 9.77 -12.49
CA CYS A 699 24.85 10.44 -13.77
C CYS A 699 25.12 11.94 -13.65
N LEU A 700 24.62 12.60 -12.59
CA LEU A 700 24.75 14.04 -12.33
C LEU A 700 25.65 14.34 -11.12
N SER A 701 26.62 13.45 -10.83
CA SER A 701 27.50 13.54 -9.66
C SER A 701 28.37 14.80 -9.58
N GLU A 702 28.50 15.55 -10.69
CA GLU A 702 29.16 16.84 -10.74
C GLU A 702 28.34 17.99 -10.11
N PHE A 703 27.02 17.83 -9.96
CA PHE A 703 26.12 18.78 -9.30
C PHE A 703 26.08 18.49 -7.79
N LYS A 704 27.11 18.94 -7.05
CA LYS A 704 27.31 18.54 -5.65
C LYS A 704 26.30 19.16 -4.70
N SER A 705 26.11 20.47 -4.79
CA SER A 705 25.26 21.20 -3.85
C SER A 705 23.79 21.14 -4.27
N LEU A 706 23.51 21.31 -5.57
CA LEU A 706 22.18 21.18 -6.14
C LEU A 706 21.69 19.74 -6.10
N GLY A 707 22.51 18.74 -6.43
CA GLY A 707 22.11 17.33 -6.40
C GLY A 707 21.68 16.86 -5.02
N LYS A 708 22.41 17.27 -3.97
CA LYS A 708 22.05 17.07 -2.55
C LYS A 708 20.68 17.66 -2.19
N ILE A 709 20.31 18.82 -2.76
CA ILE A 709 18.98 19.43 -2.58
C ILE A 709 17.93 18.71 -3.44
N ALA A 710 18.25 18.36 -4.69
CA ALA A 710 17.36 17.71 -5.63
C ALA A 710 16.87 16.34 -5.10
N VAL A 711 17.78 15.45 -4.66
CA VAL A 711 17.40 14.15 -4.10
C VAL A 711 16.53 14.26 -2.84
N ARG A 712 16.63 15.37 -2.10
CA ARG A 712 15.82 15.70 -0.92
C ARG A 712 14.49 16.38 -1.25
N LEU A 713 14.35 17.01 -2.41
CA LEU A 713 13.09 17.63 -2.84
C LEU A 713 12.22 16.65 -3.61
N ILE A 714 12.79 15.92 -4.58
CA ILE A 714 12.00 15.12 -5.53
C ILE A 714 11.35 13.89 -4.87
N PHE A 715 11.90 13.37 -3.77
CA PHE A 715 11.33 12.23 -3.04
C PHE A 715 10.19 12.61 -2.07
N LEU A 716 9.94 13.91 -1.82
CA LEU A 716 8.91 14.31 -0.85
C LEU A 716 7.52 13.94 -1.37
N HIS A 717 6.75 13.20 -0.57
CA HIS A 717 5.36 12.89 -0.91
C HIS A 717 4.45 14.09 -0.65
N ALA A 718 3.42 14.20 -1.48
CA ALA A 718 2.37 15.20 -1.39
C ALA A 718 1.16 14.76 -0.52
N THR A 719 1.21 13.58 0.11
CA THR A 719 0.11 12.97 0.86
C THR A 719 0.55 12.51 2.27
N SER A 720 -0.32 12.73 3.28
CA SER A 720 -0.11 12.32 4.67
C SER A 720 -0.50 10.86 4.93
N SER A 721 -1.51 10.34 4.23
CA SER A 721 -1.99 8.98 4.38
C SER A 721 -1.07 7.97 3.66
N GLY A 722 -0.37 7.15 4.46
CA GLY A 722 0.37 5.97 3.98
C GLY A 722 -0.41 4.65 4.09
N PHE A 723 -1.43 4.60 4.95
CA PHE A 723 -2.14 3.38 5.32
C PHE A 723 -3.54 3.70 5.87
N LYS A 724 -4.57 3.05 5.33
CA LYS A 724 -5.91 3.00 5.93
C LYS A 724 -5.93 1.90 7.00
N SER A 725 -5.91 2.36 8.26
CA SER A 725 -6.26 1.53 9.41
C SER A 725 -7.77 1.28 9.39
N ASN A 726 -8.20 0.06 9.72
CA ASN A 726 -9.61 -0.30 9.74
C ASN A 726 -10.35 0.56 10.78
N SER A 727 -11.23 1.45 10.33
CA SER A 727 -11.91 2.46 11.16
C SER A 727 -12.73 1.82 12.28
N SER A 728 -13.26 0.62 12.05
CA SER A 728 -14.00 -0.17 13.05
C SER A 728 -13.10 -0.62 14.23
N PHE A 729 -11.83 -0.93 13.97
CA PHE A 729 -10.87 -1.34 15.01
C PHE A 729 -10.45 -0.13 15.85
N THR A 730 -10.06 0.98 15.21
CA THR A 730 -9.66 2.20 15.92
C THR A 730 -10.82 2.79 16.74
N ARG A 731 -12.06 2.79 16.21
CA ARG A 731 -13.27 3.24 16.92
C ARG A 731 -13.55 2.37 18.17
N LYS A 732 -13.33 1.06 18.11
CA LYS A 732 -13.45 0.14 19.28
C LYS A 732 -12.34 0.35 20.32
N VAL A 733 -11.11 0.66 19.91
CA VAL A 733 -10.02 1.01 20.83
C VAL A 733 -10.33 2.32 21.56
N SER A 734 -10.85 3.33 20.85
CA SER A 734 -11.33 4.59 21.43
C SER A 734 -12.52 4.44 22.38
N ALA A 735 -13.30 3.35 22.28
CA ALA A 735 -14.39 3.07 23.21
C ALA A 735 -13.92 2.46 24.54
N ASN A 736 -12.74 1.80 24.56
CA ASN A 736 -12.28 0.98 25.68
C ASN A 736 -11.13 1.62 26.49
N LYS A 737 -11.12 2.96 26.60
CA LYS A 737 -10.04 3.78 27.18
C LYS A 737 -9.66 3.46 28.62
N HIS A 738 -10.54 2.81 29.39
CA HIS A 738 -10.35 2.58 30.83
C HIS A 738 -9.26 1.55 31.18
N SER A 739 -8.70 0.83 30.20
CA SER A 739 -7.61 -0.13 30.41
C SER A 739 -6.35 0.25 29.64
N ARG A 740 -5.32 0.70 30.37
CA ARG A 740 -3.96 0.98 29.83
C ARG A 740 -3.37 -0.24 29.11
N VAL A 741 -3.59 -1.44 29.64
CA VAL A 741 -3.10 -2.70 29.05
C VAL A 741 -3.81 -3.01 27.73
N THR A 742 -5.10 -2.72 27.62
CA THR A 742 -5.86 -2.91 26.38
C THR A 742 -5.41 -1.92 25.30
N LEU A 743 -5.13 -0.66 25.69
CA LEU A 743 -4.62 0.36 24.79
C LEU A 743 -3.22 0.00 24.24
N GLU A 744 -2.31 -0.45 25.11
CA GLU A 744 -0.96 -0.87 24.71
C GLU A 744 -0.99 -2.06 23.73
N ARG A 745 -1.80 -3.09 24.01
CA ARG A 745 -2.02 -4.22 23.09
C ARG A 745 -2.57 -3.76 21.75
N ALA A 746 -3.56 -2.86 21.75
CA ALA A 746 -4.14 -2.32 20.54
C ALA A 746 -3.11 -1.54 19.71
N GLN A 747 -2.24 -0.75 20.34
CA GLN A 747 -1.14 -0.07 19.66
C GLN A 747 -0.15 -1.05 19.01
N LYS A 748 0.20 -2.15 19.69
CA LYS A 748 1.06 -3.21 19.14
C LYS A 748 0.42 -3.90 17.91
N ILE A 749 -0.87 -4.22 17.97
CA ILE A 749 -1.61 -4.80 16.83
C ILE A 749 -1.68 -3.81 15.65
N ILE A 750 -2.03 -2.54 15.89
CA ILE A 750 -2.06 -1.49 14.86
C ILE A 750 -0.69 -1.34 14.19
N TYR A 751 0.39 -1.43 14.96
CA TYR A 751 1.75 -1.30 14.48
C TYR A 751 2.13 -2.44 13.52
N ILE A 752 1.87 -3.69 13.89
CA ILE A 752 2.11 -4.87 13.03
C ILE A 752 1.24 -4.80 11.76
N ALA A 753 -0.05 -4.51 11.90
CA ALA A 753 -0.98 -4.38 10.78
C ALA A 753 -0.59 -3.27 9.79
N ALA A 754 -0.08 -2.15 10.30
CA ALA A 754 0.35 -1.04 9.48
C ALA A 754 1.57 -1.41 8.61
N HIS A 755 2.58 -2.07 9.18
CA HIS A 755 3.74 -2.54 8.41
C HIS A 755 3.35 -3.58 7.38
N ALA A 756 2.56 -4.58 7.77
CA ALA A 756 2.08 -5.63 6.87
C ALA A 756 1.35 -5.08 5.63
N LYS A 757 0.43 -4.12 5.80
CA LYS A 757 -0.22 -3.48 4.65
C LYS A 757 0.69 -2.52 3.88
N LEU A 758 1.69 -1.90 4.52
CA LEU A 758 2.69 -1.08 3.82
C LEU A 758 3.57 -1.92 2.90
N GLU A 759 3.83 -3.18 3.27
CA GLU A 759 4.59 -4.15 2.48
C GLU A 759 3.73 -4.88 1.44
N ARG A 760 2.47 -5.21 1.76
CA ARG A 760 1.50 -5.81 0.81
C ARG A 760 0.98 -4.87 -0.28
N ARG A 761 1.51 -3.64 -0.40
CA ARG A 761 1.13 -2.65 -1.44
C ARG A 761 1.34 -3.11 -2.88
N ASP A 762 2.16 -4.14 -3.11
CA ASP A 762 2.30 -4.76 -4.42
C ASP A 762 1.09 -5.65 -4.83
N PHE A 763 0.16 -5.97 -3.91
CA PHE A 763 -0.91 -6.95 -4.15
C PHE A 763 -2.33 -6.60 -3.64
N SER A 764 -2.52 -5.61 -2.75
CA SER A 764 -3.84 -5.37 -2.11
C SER A 764 -4.56 -4.10 -2.59
N ASN A 765 -5.60 -4.28 -3.42
CA ASN A 765 -6.70 -3.32 -3.62
C ASN A 765 -8.08 -3.99 -3.77
N GLY A 766 -8.18 -5.30 -3.45
CA GLY A 766 -9.43 -6.07 -3.46
C GLY A 766 -10.11 -6.12 -2.10
N GLU A 767 -9.33 -6.31 -1.03
CA GLU A 767 -9.84 -6.60 0.33
C GLU A 767 -10.70 -5.47 0.93
N GLU A 768 -10.46 -4.19 0.58
CA GLU A 768 -11.32 -3.08 1.04
C GLU A 768 -12.69 -3.05 0.34
N LYS A 769 -12.81 -3.52 -0.91
CA LYS A 769 -14.09 -3.56 -1.63
C LYS A 769 -15.02 -4.64 -1.10
N ASP A 770 -14.48 -5.81 -0.77
CA ASP A 770 -15.28 -6.91 -0.22
C ASP A 770 -15.83 -6.53 1.17
N ALA A 771 -15.06 -5.76 1.96
CA ALA A 771 -15.52 -5.24 3.24
C ALA A 771 -16.70 -4.26 3.11
N GLU A 772 -16.72 -3.39 2.09
CA GLU A 772 -17.89 -2.54 1.78
C GLU A 772 -19.11 -3.38 1.39
N LEU A 773 -18.90 -4.44 0.60
CA LEU A 773 -19.96 -5.32 0.09
C LEU A 773 -20.66 -6.11 1.20
N PHE A 774 -19.92 -6.58 2.22
CA PHE A 774 -20.49 -7.24 3.41
C PHE A 774 -21.13 -6.29 4.43
N VAL A 775 -20.82 -4.98 4.39
CA VAL A 775 -21.53 -3.98 5.22
C VAL A 775 -22.89 -3.65 4.60
N MET A 776 -22.98 -3.59 3.27
CA MET A 776 -24.26 -3.38 2.57
C MET A 776 -25.23 -4.58 2.71
N SER A 777 -24.74 -5.80 2.92
CA SER A 777 -25.59 -6.99 3.06
C SER A 777 -26.12 -7.25 4.49
N ASN A 778 -25.60 -6.56 5.50
CA ASN A 778 -25.90 -6.82 6.92
C ASN A 778 -26.92 -5.84 7.53
N SER A 779 -27.72 -5.15 6.70
CA SER A 779 -28.88 -4.36 7.17
C SER A 779 -30.16 -5.20 7.34
N GLU A 780 -30.10 -6.50 7.07
CA GLU A 780 -31.22 -7.43 7.18
C GLU A 780 -30.95 -8.55 8.21
N ASP A 781 -30.89 -8.17 9.50
CA ASP A 781 -31.32 -9.09 10.58
C ASP A 781 -31.61 -8.33 11.89
N ASP A 782 -32.84 -7.80 11.99
CA ASP A 782 -33.41 -7.30 13.26
C ASP A 782 -34.72 -8.06 13.53
N MET A 783 -34.60 -9.39 13.64
CA MET A 783 -35.70 -10.31 13.94
C MET A 783 -35.26 -11.41 14.92
N LEU A 784 -35.11 -11.05 16.19
CA LEU A 784 -35.17 -11.99 17.30
C LEU A 784 -36.19 -11.51 18.35
N GLU A 785 -37.46 -11.69 18.02
CA GLU A 785 -38.56 -11.54 18.97
C GLU A 785 -38.52 -12.63 20.06
N VAL A 786 -38.78 -12.19 21.29
CA VAL A 786 -39.54 -12.89 22.34
C VAL A 786 -39.09 -14.30 22.73
N TYR A 787 -38.51 -14.41 23.93
CA TYR A 787 -39.15 -15.18 25.02
C TYR A 787 -38.96 -14.45 26.35
N ALA A 788 -40.07 -14.05 26.96
CA ALA A 788 -40.10 -13.64 28.35
C ALA A 788 -40.26 -14.89 29.23
N ASP A 789 -39.49 -14.98 30.31
CA ASP A 789 -40.03 -15.09 31.67
C ASP A 789 -38.90 -15.14 32.70
N ALA A 790 -39.04 -14.32 33.74
CA ALA A 790 -38.24 -14.41 34.96
C ALA A 790 -39.18 -14.83 36.11
N PRO A 791 -38.88 -15.89 36.87
CA PRO A 791 -39.59 -16.17 38.10
C PRO A 791 -39.14 -15.19 39.18
N LEU A 792 -40.09 -14.42 39.72
CA LEU A 792 -39.95 -13.74 41.00
C LEU A 792 -39.95 -14.79 42.13
N VAL A 793 -38.79 -15.05 42.73
CA VAL A 793 -38.50 -15.08 44.19
C VAL A 793 -36.98 -14.98 44.37
#